data_AF-A0A131Y8W5-F1
#
_entry.id   AF-A0A131Y8W5-F1
#
_cell.length_a   1.000
_cell.length_b   1.000
_cell.length_c   1.000
_cell.angle_alpha   90.00
_cell.angle_beta   90.00
_cell.angle_gamma   90.00
#
_symmetry.space_group_name_H-M   'P 1'
#
loop_
_entity.id
_entity.type
_entity.pdbx_description
1 polymer ?
#
loop_
_entity_poly.entity_id
_entity_poly.type
_entity_poly.pdbx_seq_one_letter_code
_entity_poly.pdbx_strand_id
1 'polypeptide(L)'
;MALRFDGKVVLVTGAGGGLGRDYALLFAERGASVVVNDLGGSRSGEGQSSSAADKVVEEIKAKGGKAVADYNSVEEGDKVVKTAIDNFGRIDILVNNAGILRDKAFVNMTPEEWDLIHRVHLRGSFLVTRAAWPYFRKQGYGKVIMTASGAGIFGNFGQANYGSAKLGLLGLSNTLAIEGKKYNISVNTIVPLAGSRLTEDIFPPEVFQQLQPSFVSPVVVWLCHESCPESGGVFEAAGGFVGRYQWHRSKGKAFLKGDTMTPEKVRDSWDRITDMKGARAMASVHDQTKSLIEVLSGQTPPDGEVSARSEAGAHDPSLFTYGADAAILYALSVGVSTEEKDHLRFLFEGSEGFSVLPSFGVLPAMAAVFGSPALHQETQRLNVDPTRMLHGEQYLELFRPIPPSGVLKTDVRVVDVLDKGSGALLIADADTFDEHGERLLYTQWSVFFVGSGNFGGKRSTDKARPLPAMPSRKPDAVAVEKTSVDQAALYRLCGDKNPLHIDPSFSAAGGFPKPILHGLCSFGYATRHVLRQYAGNDVRRFKSIQARFTGPVVPGQSIRTEMWKEGNRVLFQCSVPESKKQIISGGCVELHEAVPASPAASPEPMPAVDDVELKTDLVFAGMAARVEDMPHLASKVKAVYEYNILVKGKPAAVWTLDLKNEQGAVYKGSPKTGKANCIITIEDDDMFNMAVGQLDPQRAFMTGRLKVKGNLMLMQKLRELLKPPSDPVPPKQAAQPAAPAQQQQPLKSDVIFSSMEKKIAKNPDLASSVKTVFQWDIKKDGQLVKQHTLDLKNGQGAVYLGTPKQGKADCTFVMEDDILHDIYTGKLDAQRAFMTGKMKITGNVLASQKLQDLWEQDKEEEEPGQELADLVAASSQGDDDRPPLPSEPPNTIKSDFIFGIFTEYQKHEPQIANLVKTIYHWIILKDGKKATEWTVDLKTGSGDLYKGPPKGIKADVTITIDDEDVIQLMLGKLNPQKAFMQGRLKIRGNIMLTQRFNQLWQEILKSGRVLELKLMSPLLSDGQPLSPDLWSDCAFFLLTKKLAHLPELAPRVQAVYEWRILKGGAQASLWTLDLKNGVGAVYRGGAKDGPADCTISMDDDIFAHLVAGRITPQLAFSKFVKVEGNQALADKVHPLFLTQAKL
;
A
#
# COMPACT_ATOMS: atom_id res chain seq x y z
N MET A 1 22.93 -34.91 7.68
CA MET A 1 24.29 -34.89 7.11
C MET A 1 24.74 -33.44 6.95
N ALA A 2 26.04 -33.14 7.08
CA ALA A 2 26.55 -31.80 6.87
C ALA A 2 26.59 -31.43 5.37
N LEU A 3 26.33 -30.17 5.02
CA LEU A 3 26.47 -29.67 3.63
C LEU A 3 27.95 -29.66 3.23
N ARG A 4 28.27 -30.20 2.05
CA ARG A 4 29.65 -30.41 1.55
C ARG A 4 29.75 -29.99 0.09
N PHE A 5 30.98 -29.69 -0.35
CA PHE A 5 31.30 -29.23 -1.71
C PHE A 5 32.44 -30.04 -2.32
N ASP A 6 32.58 -31.30 -1.90
CA ASP A 6 33.60 -32.21 -2.39
C ASP A 6 33.49 -32.36 -3.91
N GLY A 7 34.62 -32.15 -4.61
CA GLY A 7 34.70 -32.20 -6.07
C GLY A 7 34.10 -31.00 -6.82
N LYS A 8 33.61 -29.96 -6.12
CA LYS A 8 33.14 -28.71 -6.73
C LYS A 8 34.26 -27.67 -6.78
N VAL A 9 34.28 -26.87 -7.85
CA VAL A 9 35.17 -25.72 -8.01
C VAL A 9 34.40 -24.41 -7.82
N VAL A 10 34.86 -23.60 -6.86
CA VAL A 10 34.24 -22.33 -6.48
C VAL A 10 35.15 -21.18 -6.87
N LEU A 11 34.66 -20.24 -7.67
CA LEU A 11 35.34 -18.98 -7.95
C LEU A 11 34.67 -17.84 -7.18
N VAL A 12 35.43 -17.11 -6.36
CA VAL A 12 34.94 -15.95 -5.60
C VAL A 12 35.73 -14.72 -6.04
N THR A 13 35.03 -13.69 -6.56
CA THR A 13 35.66 -12.43 -6.95
C THR A 13 35.73 -11.45 -5.78
N GLY A 14 36.82 -10.67 -5.69
CA GLY A 14 37.08 -9.79 -4.54
C GLY A 14 37.24 -10.56 -3.22
N ALA A 15 37.96 -11.68 -3.27
CA ALA A 15 38.10 -12.62 -2.17
C ALA A 15 39.32 -12.36 -1.27
N GLY A 16 40.07 -11.28 -1.48
CA GLY A 16 41.23 -10.92 -0.69
C GLY A 16 40.90 -10.33 0.69
N GLY A 17 39.63 -10.01 0.96
CA GLY A 17 39.19 -9.48 2.26
C GLY A 17 37.67 -9.49 2.44
N GLY A 18 37.21 -9.06 3.63
CA GLY A 18 35.79 -8.89 3.95
C GLY A 18 34.94 -10.14 3.70
N LEU A 19 33.77 -9.94 3.09
CA LEU A 19 32.81 -11.01 2.74
C LEU A 19 33.41 -12.07 1.82
N GLY A 20 34.11 -11.66 0.76
CA GLY A 20 34.69 -12.59 -0.23
C GLY A 20 35.69 -13.56 0.38
N ARG A 21 36.56 -13.07 1.29
CA ARG A 21 37.49 -13.91 2.04
C ARG A 21 36.75 -14.95 2.89
N ASP A 22 35.72 -14.54 3.60
CA ASP A 22 34.96 -15.43 4.49
C ASP A 22 34.20 -16.50 3.70
N TYR A 23 33.63 -16.16 2.53
CA TYR A 23 33.05 -17.13 1.60
C TYR A 23 34.10 -18.16 1.15
N ALA A 24 35.28 -17.70 0.71
CA ALA A 24 36.34 -18.57 0.20
C ALA A 24 36.83 -19.56 1.28
N LEU A 25 37.03 -19.09 2.51
CA LEU A 25 37.42 -19.93 3.64
C LEU A 25 36.35 -20.98 3.95
N LEU A 26 35.07 -20.58 4.03
CA LEU A 26 33.99 -21.50 4.38
C LEU A 26 33.74 -22.55 3.28
N PHE A 27 33.82 -22.19 1.99
CA PHE A 27 33.73 -23.17 0.91
C PHE A 27 34.89 -24.18 0.97
N ALA A 28 36.13 -23.71 1.20
CA ALA A 28 37.29 -24.58 1.28
C ALA A 28 37.22 -25.55 2.48
N GLU A 29 36.80 -25.07 3.65
CA GLU A 29 36.54 -25.90 4.83
C GLU A 29 35.53 -27.02 4.54
N ARG A 30 34.57 -26.74 3.65
CA ARG A 30 33.51 -27.67 3.23
C ARG A 30 33.90 -28.55 2.03
N GLY A 31 35.17 -28.55 1.62
CA GLY A 31 35.72 -29.49 0.62
C GLY A 31 35.82 -28.98 -0.82
N ALA A 32 35.44 -27.73 -1.09
CA ALA A 32 35.58 -27.15 -2.43
C ALA A 32 37.04 -26.83 -2.78
N SER A 33 37.35 -26.88 -4.08
CA SER A 33 38.57 -26.27 -4.62
C SER A 33 38.27 -24.82 -5.01
N VAL A 34 39.00 -23.85 -4.43
CA VAL A 34 38.62 -22.45 -4.49
C VAL A 34 39.58 -21.63 -5.36
N VAL A 35 39.05 -20.82 -6.27
CA VAL A 35 39.79 -19.75 -6.94
C VAL A 35 39.51 -18.45 -6.21
N VAL A 36 40.56 -17.89 -5.60
CA VAL A 36 40.52 -16.63 -4.86
C VAL A 36 40.92 -15.51 -5.83
N ASN A 37 39.94 -14.86 -6.44
CA ASN A 37 40.19 -13.71 -7.31
C ASN A 37 40.23 -12.42 -6.48
N ASP A 38 41.29 -11.63 -6.59
CA ASP A 38 41.35 -10.27 -6.05
C ASP A 38 42.38 -9.42 -6.80
N LEU A 39 41.99 -8.20 -7.19
CA LEU A 39 42.89 -7.25 -7.84
C LEU A 39 43.91 -6.65 -6.84
N GLY A 40 43.58 -6.61 -5.55
CA GLY A 40 44.41 -6.03 -4.49
C GLY A 40 44.47 -4.50 -4.50
N GLY A 41 43.45 -3.86 -5.11
CA GLY A 41 43.29 -2.41 -5.12
C GLY A 41 42.64 -1.85 -3.84
N SER A 42 42.61 -0.52 -3.74
CA SER A 42 41.97 0.21 -2.64
C SER A 42 40.44 0.20 -2.73
N ARG A 43 39.75 0.65 -1.67
CA ARG A 43 38.28 0.81 -1.67
C ARG A 43 37.75 1.74 -2.76
N SER A 44 38.59 2.65 -3.25
CA SER A 44 38.26 3.61 -4.31
C SER A 44 38.57 3.08 -5.72
N GLY A 45 39.11 1.85 -5.84
CA GLY A 45 39.46 1.24 -7.12
C GLY A 45 40.83 1.66 -7.67
N GLU A 46 41.75 2.09 -6.80
CA GLU A 46 43.12 2.47 -7.19
C GLU A 46 44.14 1.39 -6.80
N GLY A 47 45.13 1.15 -7.66
CA GLY A 47 46.23 0.21 -7.41
C GLY A 47 45.90 -1.27 -7.71
N GLN A 48 46.93 -2.10 -7.67
CA GLN A 48 46.87 -3.56 -7.87
C GLN A 48 47.94 -4.22 -6.99
N SER A 49 47.61 -5.36 -6.37
CA SER A 49 48.54 -6.14 -5.54
C SER A 49 48.17 -7.63 -5.54
N SER A 50 49.14 -8.51 -5.81
CA SER A 50 48.92 -9.96 -5.69
C SER A 50 48.68 -10.41 -4.24
N SER A 51 49.25 -9.66 -3.28
CA SER A 51 49.32 -10.06 -1.88
C SER A 51 47.97 -10.29 -1.19
N ALA A 52 46.90 -9.64 -1.67
CA ALA A 52 45.56 -9.80 -1.11
C ALA A 52 45.01 -11.20 -1.35
N ALA A 53 45.09 -11.69 -2.59
CA ALA A 53 44.67 -13.04 -2.94
C ALA A 53 45.62 -14.11 -2.37
N ASP A 54 46.94 -13.86 -2.43
CA ASP A 54 47.96 -14.81 -1.96
C ASP A 54 47.76 -15.18 -0.49
N LYS A 55 47.54 -14.18 0.38
CA LYS A 55 47.31 -14.41 1.82
C LYS A 55 46.13 -15.32 2.10
N VAL A 56 45.01 -15.14 1.40
CA VAL A 56 43.81 -15.96 1.60
C VAL A 56 44.03 -17.39 1.08
N VAL A 57 44.77 -17.56 -0.01
CA VAL A 57 45.16 -18.88 -0.51
C VAL A 57 46.07 -19.60 0.49
N GLU A 58 47.05 -18.90 1.06
CA GLU A 58 47.92 -19.45 2.11
C GLU A 58 47.12 -19.87 3.35
N GLU A 59 46.17 -19.05 3.80
CA GLU A 59 45.27 -19.38 4.91
C GLU A 59 44.42 -20.62 4.62
N ILE A 60 43.87 -20.74 3.41
CA ILE A 60 43.09 -21.93 2.99
C ILE A 60 43.98 -23.18 3.01
N LYS A 61 45.19 -23.10 2.43
CA LYS A 61 46.13 -24.22 2.38
C LYS A 61 46.60 -24.63 3.78
N ALA A 62 46.85 -23.67 4.66
CA ALA A 62 47.21 -23.92 6.06
C ALA A 62 46.11 -24.68 6.83
N LYS A 63 44.83 -24.49 6.45
CA LYS A 63 43.68 -25.24 6.99
C LYS A 63 43.39 -26.56 6.24
N GLY A 64 44.27 -26.99 5.34
CA GLY A 64 44.14 -28.24 4.58
C GLY A 64 43.20 -28.17 3.37
N GLY A 65 42.74 -26.97 2.99
CA GLY A 65 41.90 -26.76 1.81
C GLY A 65 42.71 -26.65 0.51
N LYS A 66 42.00 -26.63 -0.63
CA LYS A 66 42.60 -26.45 -1.96
C LYS A 66 42.24 -25.08 -2.51
N ALA A 67 43.24 -24.25 -2.81
CA ALA A 67 43.01 -22.95 -3.45
C ALA A 67 44.14 -22.50 -4.37
N VAL A 68 43.79 -21.66 -5.34
CA VAL A 68 44.70 -20.94 -6.24
C VAL A 68 44.29 -19.47 -6.31
N ALA A 69 45.27 -18.57 -6.46
CA ALA A 69 45.03 -17.13 -6.57
C ALA A 69 44.77 -16.74 -8.03
N ASP A 70 43.96 -15.70 -8.21
CA ASP A 70 43.75 -15.03 -9.49
C ASP A 70 43.85 -13.51 -9.31
N TYR A 71 44.69 -12.85 -10.10
CA TYR A 71 45.03 -11.43 -9.91
C TYR A 71 44.40 -10.50 -10.95
N ASN A 72 43.57 -11.07 -11.83
CA ASN A 72 42.96 -10.35 -12.95
C ASN A 72 41.81 -9.46 -12.46
N SER A 73 41.58 -8.33 -13.15
CA SER A 73 40.36 -7.56 -12.93
C SER A 73 39.15 -8.36 -13.38
N VAL A 74 38.01 -8.18 -12.71
CA VAL A 74 36.71 -8.72 -13.17
C VAL A 74 36.29 -8.18 -14.55
N GLU A 75 36.91 -7.09 -15.00
CA GLU A 75 36.77 -6.58 -16.37
C GLU A 75 37.38 -7.50 -17.43
N GLU A 76 38.22 -8.45 -17.02
CA GLU A 76 38.87 -9.48 -17.84
C GLU A 76 38.32 -10.87 -17.49
N GLY A 77 36.99 -10.98 -17.43
CA GLY A 77 36.32 -12.16 -16.88
C GLY A 77 36.65 -13.50 -17.54
N ASP A 78 37.10 -13.50 -18.80
CA ASP A 78 37.63 -14.69 -19.47
C ASP A 78 38.92 -15.21 -18.83
N LYS A 79 39.85 -14.31 -18.46
CA LYS A 79 41.09 -14.68 -17.75
C LYS A 79 40.78 -15.19 -16.35
N VAL A 80 39.87 -14.54 -15.64
CA VAL A 80 39.42 -14.95 -14.29
C VAL A 80 38.88 -16.38 -14.31
N VAL A 81 37.99 -16.71 -15.26
CA VAL A 81 37.45 -18.07 -15.39
C VAL A 81 38.50 -19.06 -15.89
N LYS A 82 39.42 -18.63 -16.77
CA LYS A 82 40.51 -19.47 -17.26
C LYS A 82 41.36 -20.01 -16.10
N THR A 83 41.60 -19.22 -15.05
CA THR A 83 42.33 -19.69 -13.86
C THR A 83 41.66 -20.91 -13.21
N ALA A 84 40.32 -20.95 -13.13
CA ALA A 84 39.60 -22.12 -12.63
C ALA A 84 39.77 -23.34 -13.53
N ILE A 85 39.68 -23.13 -14.85
CA ILE A 85 39.79 -24.20 -15.85
C ILE A 85 41.20 -24.78 -15.91
N ASP A 86 42.24 -23.95 -15.92
CA ASP A 86 43.63 -24.40 -16.01
C ASP A 86 44.05 -25.21 -14.77
N ASN A 87 43.57 -24.82 -13.58
CA ASN A 87 44.02 -25.43 -12.32
C ASN A 87 43.15 -26.60 -11.87
N PHE A 88 41.84 -26.58 -12.17
CA PHE A 88 40.90 -27.57 -11.67
C PHE A 88 40.05 -28.24 -12.77
N GLY A 89 40.19 -27.82 -14.02
CA GLY A 89 39.51 -28.42 -15.18
C GLY A 89 38.02 -28.10 -15.32
N ARG A 90 37.44 -27.37 -14.36
CA ARG A 90 36.01 -27.06 -14.29
C ARG A 90 35.72 -25.83 -13.45
N ILE A 91 34.47 -25.36 -13.52
CA ILE A 91 33.89 -24.36 -12.62
C ILE A 91 32.44 -24.78 -12.33
N ASP A 92 32.04 -24.73 -11.06
CA ASP A 92 30.71 -25.16 -10.60
C ASP A 92 29.94 -24.03 -9.93
N ILE A 93 30.64 -23.18 -9.19
CA ILE A 93 30.06 -22.13 -8.38
C ILE A 93 30.81 -20.82 -8.68
N LEU A 94 30.06 -19.75 -8.92
CA LEU A 94 30.58 -18.40 -9.14
C LEU A 94 29.93 -17.43 -8.16
N VAL A 95 30.74 -16.79 -7.32
CA VAL A 95 30.29 -15.73 -6.41
C VAL A 95 30.85 -14.39 -6.89
N ASN A 96 29.99 -13.58 -7.54
CA ASN A 96 30.33 -12.23 -7.96
C ASN A 96 30.22 -11.27 -6.77
N ASN A 97 31.36 -10.99 -6.11
CA ASN A 97 31.45 -10.18 -4.90
C ASN A 97 32.35 -8.94 -5.04
N ALA A 98 33.28 -8.90 -6.00
CA ALA A 98 34.17 -7.77 -6.22
C ALA A 98 33.42 -6.42 -6.29
N GLY A 99 33.98 -5.38 -5.65
CA GLY A 99 33.32 -4.10 -5.54
C GLY A 99 34.16 -2.99 -4.94
N ILE A 100 33.79 -1.75 -5.24
CA ILE A 100 34.47 -0.50 -4.85
C ILE A 100 33.41 0.60 -4.57
N LEU A 101 33.82 1.72 -3.97
CA LEU A 101 32.94 2.86 -3.69
C LEU A 101 33.51 4.18 -4.25
N ARG A 102 32.62 5.02 -4.78
CA ARG A 102 32.87 6.40 -5.25
C ARG A 102 31.65 7.25 -4.92
N ASP A 103 31.44 7.45 -3.62
CA ASP A 103 30.25 8.13 -3.10
C ASP A 103 30.33 9.64 -3.33
N LYS A 104 29.31 10.18 -4.00
CA LYS A 104 29.20 11.58 -4.36
C LYS A 104 27.74 11.98 -4.51
N ALA A 105 27.37 13.15 -3.97
CA ALA A 105 26.07 13.75 -4.29
C ALA A 105 25.91 13.84 -5.82
N PHE A 106 24.72 13.53 -6.35
CA PHE A 106 24.51 13.33 -7.79
C PHE A 106 25.06 14.47 -8.66
N VAL A 107 24.85 15.72 -8.25
CA VAL A 107 25.33 16.92 -8.96
C VAL A 107 26.85 17.08 -9.01
N ASN A 108 27.57 16.38 -8.13
CA ASN A 108 29.03 16.46 -8.00
C ASN A 108 29.74 15.20 -8.52
N MET A 109 28.99 14.22 -9.03
CA MET A 109 29.50 12.94 -9.50
C MET A 109 30.06 13.10 -10.91
N THR A 110 31.31 12.70 -11.13
CA THR A 110 31.90 12.76 -12.47
C THR A 110 31.52 11.54 -13.32
N PRO A 111 31.54 11.65 -14.67
CA PRO A 111 31.33 10.50 -15.55
C PRO A 111 32.29 9.34 -15.27
N GLU A 112 33.53 9.62 -14.89
CA GLU A 112 34.54 8.59 -14.59
C GLU A 112 34.22 7.83 -13.31
N GLU A 113 33.74 8.54 -12.27
CA GLU A 113 33.25 7.94 -11.03
C GLU A 113 32.01 7.07 -11.28
N TRP A 114 31.13 7.50 -12.20
CA TRP A 114 29.98 6.70 -12.62
C TRP A 114 30.41 5.43 -13.37
N ASP A 115 31.27 5.58 -14.37
CA ASP A 115 31.70 4.50 -15.25
C ASP A 115 32.49 3.45 -14.50
N LEU A 116 33.42 3.86 -13.62
CA LEU A 116 34.25 2.95 -12.86
C LEU A 116 33.40 2.01 -11.99
N ILE A 117 32.38 2.54 -11.32
CA ILE A 117 31.43 1.74 -10.52
C ILE A 117 30.69 0.73 -11.41
N HIS A 118 30.18 1.15 -12.57
CA HIS A 118 29.48 0.24 -13.47
C HIS A 118 30.40 -0.81 -14.10
N ARG A 119 31.64 -0.44 -14.43
CA ARG A 119 32.64 -1.35 -15.01
C ARG A 119 33.00 -2.48 -14.05
N VAL A 120 33.27 -2.16 -12.79
CA VAL A 120 33.65 -3.17 -11.78
C VAL A 120 32.45 -4.01 -11.35
N HIS A 121 31.34 -3.38 -10.96
CA HIS A 121 30.22 -4.11 -10.37
C HIS A 121 29.39 -4.84 -11.42
N LEU A 122 28.76 -4.10 -12.33
CA LEU A 122 27.77 -4.66 -13.25
C LEU A 122 28.42 -5.35 -14.44
N ARG A 123 29.29 -4.63 -15.16
CA ARG A 123 29.97 -5.16 -16.34
C ARG A 123 30.94 -6.29 -15.97
N GLY A 124 31.69 -6.15 -14.89
CA GLY A 124 32.60 -7.19 -14.39
C GLY A 124 31.85 -8.50 -14.07
N SER A 125 30.78 -8.43 -13.28
CA SER A 125 29.95 -9.61 -12.98
C SER A 125 29.35 -10.24 -14.24
N PHE A 126 28.91 -9.42 -15.20
CA PHE A 126 28.46 -9.91 -16.52
C PHE A 126 29.57 -10.67 -17.25
N LEU A 127 30.78 -10.12 -17.33
CA LEU A 127 31.89 -10.72 -18.09
C LEU A 127 32.35 -12.04 -17.49
N VAL A 128 32.53 -12.10 -16.16
CA VAL A 128 32.93 -13.32 -15.46
C VAL A 128 31.84 -14.39 -15.59
N THR A 129 30.57 -14.03 -15.37
CA THR A 129 29.45 -14.97 -15.51
C THR A 129 29.30 -15.47 -16.94
N ARG A 130 29.43 -14.58 -17.93
CA ARG A 130 29.41 -14.94 -19.36
C ARG A 130 30.52 -15.92 -19.72
N ALA A 131 31.72 -15.74 -19.17
CA ALA A 131 32.85 -16.64 -19.41
C ALA A 131 32.64 -18.03 -18.76
N ALA A 132 32.00 -18.10 -17.59
CA ALA A 132 31.68 -19.35 -16.91
C ALA A 132 30.50 -20.12 -17.55
N TRP A 133 29.55 -19.41 -18.16
CA TRP A 133 28.28 -19.94 -18.64
C TRP A 133 28.38 -21.15 -19.58
N PRO A 134 29.28 -21.20 -20.59
CA PRO A 134 29.42 -22.37 -21.46
C PRO A 134 29.81 -23.63 -20.69
N TYR A 135 30.64 -23.51 -19.65
CA TYR A 135 31.06 -24.63 -18.81
C TYR A 135 29.89 -25.14 -17.97
N PHE A 136 29.12 -24.26 -17.32
CA PHE A 136 27.93 -24.67 -16.58
C PHE A 136 26.92 -25.41 -17.47
N ARG A 137 26.66 -24.87 -18.65
CA ARG A 137 25.74 -25.48 -19.63
C ARG A 137 26.21 -26.86 -20.08
N LYS A 138 27.50 -27.02 -20.37
CA LYS A 138 28.09 -28.31 -20.80
C LYS A 138 28.01 -29.36 -19.69
N GLN A 139 28.16 -28.95 -18.43
CA GLN A 139 28.16 -29.84 -17.27
C GLN A 139 26.74 -30.18 -16.76
N GLY A 140 25.73 -29.37 -17.10
CA GLY A 140 24.38 -29.51 -16.52
C GLY A 140 24.34 -29.16 -15.03
N TYR A 141 25.22 -28.25 -14.59
CA TYR A 141 25.28 -27.77 -13.21
C TYR A 141 25.93 -26.39 -13.16
N GLY A 142 25.35 -25.48 -12.38
CA GLY A 142 25.98 -24.21 -12.03
C GLY A 142 25.25 -23.49 -10.90
N LYS A 143 25.99 -22.80 -10.03
CA LYS A 143 25.39 -21.91 -9.02
C LYS A 143 26.06 -20.55 -9.07
N VAL A 144 25.28 -19.50 -9.19
CA VAL A 144 25.78 -18.13 -9.34
C VAL A 144 25.17 -17.23 -8.27
N ILE A 145 26.01 -16.43 -7.62
CA ILE A 145 25.60 -15.38 -6.69
C ILE A 145 25.95 -14.02 -7.25
N MET A 146 24.96 -13.13 -7.24
CA MET A 146 25.12 -11.70 -7.50
C MET A 146 25.05 -10.92 -6.19
N THR A 147 25.96 -9.97 -5.99
CA THR A 147 25.99 -9.16 -4.75
C THR A 147 25.37 -7.79 -4.98
N ALA A 148 24.10 -7.63 -4.63
CA ALA A 148 23.38 -6.35 -4.61
C ALA A 148 23.68 -5.57 -3.31
N SER A 149 22.81 -4.63 -2.92
CA SER A 149 22.92 -3.84 -1.69
C SER A 149 21.58 -3.16 -1.37
N GLY A 150 21.35 -2.85 -0.09
CA GLY A 150 20.23 -1.99 0.32
C GLY A 150 20.22 -0.64 -0.40
N ALA A 151 21.40 -0.07 -0.71
CA ALA A 151 21.52 1.14 -1.52
C ALA A 151 21.00 0.98 -2.95
N GLY A 152 21.01 -0.23 -3.49
CA GLY A 152 20.38 -0.54 -4.78
C GLY A 152 18.86 -0.69 -4.66
N ILE A 153 18.38 -1.37 -3.61
CA ILE A 153 16.94 -1.66 -3.44
C ILE A 153 16.15 -0.41 -3.04
N PHE A 154 16.66 0.34 -2.06
CA PHE A 154 15.94 1.46 -1.44
C PHE A 154 16.46 2.84 -1.89
N GLY A 155 17.60 2.87 -2.57
CA GLY A 155 18.38 4.09 -2.78
C GLY A 155 19.18 4.46 -1.53
N ASN A 156 20.27 5.20 -1.72
CA ASN A 156 21.02 5.81 -0.63
C ASN A 156 21.63 7.14 -1.10
N PHE A 157 21.67 8.15 -0.22
CA PHE A 157 22.19 9.46 -0.58
C PHE A 157 23.67 9.37 -0.99
N GLY A 158 24.03 10.06 -2.07
CA GLY A 158 25.40 10.09 -2.56
C GLY A 158 25.83 8.81 -3.30
N GLN A 159 24.93 7.85 -3.51
CA GLN A 159 25.27 6.55 -4.10
C GLN A 159 24.48 6.28 -5.39
N ALA A 160 24.26 7.29 -6.23
CA ALA A 160 23.50 7.12 -7.48
C ALA A 160 24.17 6.09 -8.41
N ASN A 161 25.48 6.21 -8.66
CA ASN A 161 26.28 5.22 -9.40
C ASN A 161 26.20 3.82 -8.80
N TYR A 162 26.46 3.69 -7.49
CA TYR A 162 26.54 2.42 -6.79
C TYR A 162 25.17 1.73 -6.69
N GLY A 163 24.13 2.47 -6.29
CA GLY A 163 22.75 2.01 -6.27
C GLY A 163 22.28 1.52 -7.64
N SER A 164 22.55 2.29 -8.70
CA SER A 164 22.24 1.88 -10.08
C SER A 164 22.94 0.59 -10.49
N ALA A 165 24.25 0.46 -10.24
CA ALA A 165 24.99 -0.76 -10.58
C ALA A 165 24.50 -1.97 -9.78
N LYS A 166 24.22 -1.81 -8.48
CA LYS A 166 23.76 -2.88 -7.59
C LYS A 166 22.35 -3.37 -7.90
N LEU A 167 21.44 -2.49 -8.28
CA LEU A 167 20.11 -2.91 -8.75
C LEU A 167 20.17 -3.46 -10.18
N GLY A 168 21.09 -2.99 -11.02
CA GLY A 168 21.39 -3.59 -12.32
C GLY A 168 21.83 -5.06 -12.22
N LEU A 169 22.59 -5.43 -11.18
CA LEU A 169 22.94 -6.82 -10.89
C LEU A 169 21.71 -7.69 -10.58
N LEU A 170 20.70 -7.14 -9.90
CA LEU A 170 19.43 -7.84 -9.69
C LEU A 170 18.71 -8.07 -11.02
N GLY A 171 18.64 -7.06 -11.90
CA GLY A 171 18.07 -7.21 -13.24
C GLY A 171 18.78 -8.30 -14.08
N LEU A 172 20.12 -8.33 -14.02
CA LEU A 172 20.92 -9.38 -14.67
C LEU A 172 20.63 -10.77 -14.08
N SER A 173 20.60 -10.88 -12.74
CA SER A 173 20.28 -12.11 -12.02
C SER A 173 18.93 -12.70 -12.41
N ASN A 174 17.89 -11.86 -12.48
CA ASN A 174 16.52 -12.27 -12.84
C ASN A 174 16.48 -12.96 -14.21
N THR A 175 17.18 -12.41 -15.20
CA THR A 175 17.22 -12.97 -16.56
C THR A 175 18.01 -14.27 -16.61
N LEU A 176 19.20 -14.30 -15.98
CA LEU A 176 20.05 -15.48 -15.98
C LEU A 176 19.42 -16.66 -15.21
N ALA A 177 18.66 -16.40 -14.15
CA ALA A 177 17.90 -17.44 -13.45
C ALA A 177 16.90 -18.16 -14.37
N ILE A 178 16.27 -17.44 -15.30
CA ILE A 178 15.34 -17.99 -16.29
C ILE A 178 16.11 -18.77 -17.36
N GLU A 179 17.16 -18.19 -17.93
CA GLU A 179 17.97 -18.84 -18.99
C GLU A 179 18.70 -20.10 -18.49
N GLY A 180 19.11 -20.10 -17.22
CA GLY A 180 19.87 -21.17 -16.58
C GLY A 180 19.03 -22.39 -16.17
N LYS A 181 17.73 -22.21 -15.92
CA LYS A 181 16.85 -23.24 -15.33
C LYS A 181 16.92 -24.59 -16.04
N LYS A 182 16.87 -24.61 -17.37
CA LYS A 182 16.91 -25.85 -18.17
C LYS A 182 18.24 -26.59 -18.14
N TYR A 183 19.31 -25.94 -17.68
CA TYR A 183 20.65 -26.52 -17.58
C TYR A 183 21.05 -26.79 -16.13
N ASN A 184 20.09 -26.74 -15.19
CA ASN A 184 20.35 -26.85 -13.75
C ASN A 184 21.39 -25.80 -13.29
N ILE A 185 21.23 -24.57 -13.79
CA ILE A 185 22.00 -23.42 -13.36
C ILE A 185 21.07 -22.52 -12.53
N SER A 186 21.37 -22.36 -11.25
CA SER A 186 20.64 -21.46 -10.36
C SER A 186 21.40 -20.15 -10.20
N VAL A 187 20.69 -19.03 -10.24
CA VAL A 187 21.26 -17.69 -10.06
C VAL A 187 20.46 -16.97 -8.99
N ASN A 188 21.11 -16.57 -7.90
CA ASN A 188 20.46 -15.87 -6.78
C ASN A 188 21.21 -14.58 -6.46
N THR A 189 20.53 -13.65 -5.81
CA THR A 189 21.08 -12.36 -5.41
C THR A 189 21.12 -12.25 -3.89
N ILE A 190 22.24 -11.78 -3.34
CA ILE A 190 22.35 -11.42 -1.93
C ILE A 190 22.37 -9.90 -1.75
N VAL A 191 21.86 -9.45 -0.62
CA VAL A 191 21.83 -8.06 -0.15
C VAL A 191 22.52 -8.06 1.21
N PRO A 192 23.86 -8.12 1.25
CA PRO A 192 24.56 -8.32 2.50
C PRO A 192 24.69 -7.00 3.26
N LEU A 193 24.68 -7.10 4.59
CA LEU A 193 25.20 -6.07 5.47
C LEU A 193 26.21 -6.70 6.43
N ALA A 194 27.48 -6.31 6.28
CA ALA A 194 28.57 -6.79 7.13
C ALA A 194 29.58 -5.67 7.40
N GLY A 195 30.12 -5.67 8.61
CA GLY A 195 31.28 -4.89 9.02
C GLY A 195 32.47 -5.25 8.15
N SER A 196 32.92 -4.29 7.35
CA SER A 196 34.11 -4.40 6.53
C SER A 196 34.80 -3.04 6.45
N ARG A 197 35.98 -2.98 5.81
CA ARG A 197 36.64 -1.70 5.47
C ARG A 197 35.73 -0.73 4.69
N LEU A 198 34.68 -1.23 4.03
CA LEU A 198 33.72 -0.40 3.29
C LEU A 198 32.68 0.27 4.22
N THR A 199 32.50 -0.22 5.44
CA THR A 199 31.40 0.20 6.35
C THR A 199 31.86 0.59 7.76
N GLU A 200 33.18 0.62 8.00
CA GLU A 200 33.81 0.87 9.30
C GLU A 200 33.45 2.26 9.87
N ASP A 201 33.35 3.27 9.01
CA ASP A 201 33.02 4.65 9.39
C ASP A 201 31.49 4.87 9.60
N ILE A 202 30.65 3.85 9.36
CA ILE A 202 29.18 3.98 9.30
C ILE A 202 28.51 3.50 10.60
N PHE A 203 29.04 2.45 11.23
CA PHE A 203 28.41 1.79 12.38
C PHE A 203 29.14 2.06 13.70
N PRO A 204 28.42 2.21 14.83
CA PRO A 204 29.04 2.18 16.15
C PRO A 204 29.82 0.86 16.36
N PRO A 205 30.92 0.85 17.15
CA PRO A 205 31.76 -0.33 17.33
C PRO A 205 31.00 -1.59 17.78
N GLU A 206 30.00 -1.43 18.66
CA GLU A 206 29.16 -2.52 19.16
C GLU A 206 28.31 -3.18 18.06
N VAL A 207 27.73 -2.37 17.17
CA VAL A 207 26.96 -2.85 16.02
C VAL A 207 27.87 -3.45 14.96
N PHE A 208 29.03 -2.83 14.73
CA PHE A 208 30.05 -3.35 13.81
C PHE A 208 30.52 -4.75 14.23
N GLN A 209 30.69 -4.99 15.54
CA GLN A 209 31.02 -6.31 16.07
C GLN A 209 29.95 -7.37 15.81
N GLN A 210 28.67 -7.00 15.79
CA GLN A 210 27.57 -7.92 15.51
C GLN A 210 27.39 -8.22 14.01
N LEU A 211 27.93 -7.38 13.13
CA LEU A 211 27.81 -7.51 11.68
C LEU A 211 28.99 -8.28 11.07
N GLN A 212 29.50 -9.33 11.71
CA GLN A 212 30.61 -10.10 11.14
C GLN A 212 30.24 -10.75 9.80
N PRO A 213 31.17 -10.82 8.82
CA PRO A 213 30.99 -11.56 7.57
C PRO A 213 30.51 -13.01 7.75
N SER A 214 30.90 -13.66 8.85
CA SER A 214 30.52 -15.03 9.20
C SER A 214 29.02 -15.24 9.41
N PHE A 215 28.23 -14.18 9.60
CA PHE A 215 26.77 -14.25 9.64
C PHE A 215 26.11 -14.21 8.25
N VAL A 216 26.87 -13.87 7.20
CA VAL A 216 26.39 -13.81 5.82
C VAL A 216 26.80 -15.06 5.03
N SER A 217 28.04 -15.52 5.23
CA SER A 217 28.62 -16.66 4.50
C SER A 217 27.79 -17.94 4.50
N PRO A 218 27.12 -18.35 5.61
CA PRO A 218 26.26 -19.54 5.60
C PRO A 218 25.11 -19.46 4.58
N VAL A 219 24.55 -18.26 4.36
CA VAL A 219 23.47 -18.04 3.39
C VAL A 219 23.99 -18.24 1.96
N VAL A 220 25.15 -17.66 1.65
CA VAL A 220 25.82 -17.83 0.34
C VAL A 220 26.14 -19.29 0.08
N VAL A 221 26.70 -19.98 1.08
CA VAL A 221 27.03 -21.41 0.97
C VAL A 221 25.77 -22.25 0.76
N TRP A 222 24.68 -21.99 1.48
CA TRP A 222 23.40 -22.66 1.26
C TRP A 222 22.88 -22.46 -0.17
N LEU A 223 22.83 -21.22 -0.65
CA LEU A 223 22.36 -20.91 -2.01
C LEU A 223 23.20 -21.54 -3.12
N CYS A 224 24.46 -21.87 -2.83
CA CYS A 224 25.38 -22.54 -3.74
C CYS A 224 25.41 -24.07 -3.61
N HIS A 225 24.72 -24.66 -2.63
CA HIS A 225 24.71 -26.11 -2.45
C HIS A 225 23.82 -26.79 -3.51
N GLU A 226 24.18 -28.02 -3.91
CA GLU A 226 23.46 -28.75 -4.96
C GLU A 226 22.03 -29.11 -4.58
N SER A 227 21.75 -29.29 -3.28
CA SER A 227 20.41 -29.56 -2.76
C SER A 227 19.53 -28.31 -2.63
N CYS A 228 20.05 -27.10 -2.85
CA CYS A 228 19.26 -25.88 -2.73
C CYS A 228 18.39 -25.70 -3.98
N PRO A 229 17.05 -25.67 -3.83
CA PRO A 229 16.13 -25.56 -4.97
C PRO A 229 15.99 -24.12 -5.48
N GLU A 230 16.48 -23.14 -4.73
CA GLU A 230 16.22 -21.72 -4.99
C GLU A 230 16.95 -21.23 -6.26
N SER A 231 16.23 -20.48 -7.09
CA SER A 231 16.78 -19.73 -8.22
C SER A 231 15.93 -18.49 -8.47
N GLY A 232 16.57 -17.36 -8.75
CA GLY A 232 15.92 -16.05 -8.90
C GLY A 232 15.56 -15.39 -7.58
N GLY A 233 16.01 -15.92 -6.44
CA GLY A 233 15.74 -15.37 -5.12
C GLY A 233 16.63 -14.17 -4.79
N VAL A 234 16.12 -13.29 -3.94
CA VAL A 234 16.83 -12.08 -3.46
C VAL A 234 16.81 -12.10 -1.94
N PHE A 235 17.98 -12.22 -1.31
CA PHE A 235 18.08 -12.46 0.13
C PHE A 235 18.89 -11.38 0.84
N GLU A 236 18.32 -10.76 1.85
CA GLU A 236 19.04 -9.98 2.85
C GLU A 236 19.72 -10.92 3.86
N ALA A 237 20.96 -10.61 4.21
CA ALA A 237 21.68 -11.34 5.25
C ALA A 237 22.56 -10.38 6.05
N ALA A 238 22.34 -10.31 7.35
CA ALA A 238 23.01 -9.36 8.25
C ALA A 238 22.91 -9.83 9.71
N GLY A 239 24.01 -9.88 10.46
CA GLY A 239 23.98 -10.09 11.93
C GLY A 239 23.18 -11.30 12.42
N GLY A 240 23.08 -12.37 11.62
CA GLY A 240 22.32 -13.59 11.93
C GLY A 240 20.87 -13.58 11.44
N PHE A 241 20.38 -12.45 10.91
CA PHE A 241 19.09 -12.34 10.23
C PHE A 241 19.19 -12.71 8.75
N VAL A 242 18.17 -13.39 8.24
CA VAL A 242 18.01 -13.70 6.81
C VAL A 242 16.57 -13.42 6.40
N GLY A 243 16.39 -12.59 5.36
CA GLY A 243 15.08 -12.22 4.82
C GLY A 243 15.04 -12.35 3.29
N ARG A 244 13.87 -12.55 2.70
CA ARG A 244 13.67 -12.59 1.23
C ARG A 244 12.91 -11.36 0.77
N TYR A 245 13.38 -10.72 -0.31
CA TYR A 245 12.65 -9.66 -1.01
C TYR A 245 11.75 -10.24 -2.11
N GLN A 246 10.56 -9.65 -2.29
CA GLN A 246 9.63 -10.00 -3.36
C GLN A 246 8.84 -8.77 -3.83
N TRP A 247 8.77 -8.55 -5.14
CA TRP A 247 8.02 -7.45 -5.74
C TRP A 247 6.51 -7.69 -5.65
N HIS A 248 5.80 -6.67 -5.18
CA HIS A 248 4.34 -6.62 -5.16
C HIS A 248 3.84 -5.45 -6.01
N ARG A 249 2.72 -5.65 -6.73
CA ARG A 249 2.05 -4.63 -7.53
C ARG A 249 0.64 -4.39 -6.98
N SER A 250 0.21 -3.14 -6.84
CA SER A 250 -1.19 -2.82 -6.50
C SER A 250 -2.18 -3.47 -7.48
N LYS A 251 -3.44 -3.57 -7.07
CA LYS A 251 -4.54 -3.99 -7.97
C LYS A 251 -4.69 -3.02 -9.15
N GLY A 252 -4.42 -1.73 -8.91
CA GLY A 252 -4.46 -0.67 -9.90
C GLY A 252 -5.88 -0.27 -10.31
N LYS A 253 -5.97 0.54 -11.37
CA LYS A 253 -7.22 1.02 -11.96
C LYS A 253 -7.12 0.95 -13.49
N ALA A 254 -8.02 0.20 -14.13
CA ALA A 254 -8.26 0.34 -15.57
C ALA A 254 -9.21 1.49 -15.86
N PHE A 255 -8.94 2.18 -16.96
CA PHE A 255 -9.84 3.10 -17.65
C PHE A 255 -10.34 2.36 -18.90
N LEU A 256 -11.61 1.95 -18.91
CA LEU A 256 -12.16 1.03 -19.91
C LEU A 256 -12.69 1.77 -21.15
N LYS A 257 -13.02 1.02 -22.21
CA LYS A 257 -13.46 1.57 -23.50
C LYS A 257 -14.72 2.41 -23.33
N GLY A 258 -14.66 3.69 -23.69
CA GLY A 258 -15.72 4.69 -23.47
C GLY A 258 -15.33 5.78 -22.46
N ASP A 259 -14.32 5.54 -21.62
CA ASP A 259 -13.71 6.57 -20.79
C ASP A 259 -12.62 7.34 -21.55
N THR A 260 -12.76 8.66 -21.67
CA THR A 260 -11.60 9.51 -21.98
C THR A 260 -10.65 9.49 -20.79
N MET A 261 -9.45 8.95 -20.97
CA MET A 261 -8.39 9.01 -19.96
C MET A 261 -7.79 10.42 -19.97
N THR A 262 -7.90 11.13 -18.86
CA THR A 262 -7.30 12.46 -18.67
C THR A 262 -6.42 12.47 -17.41
N PRO A 263 -5.46 13.40 -17.29
CA PRO A 263 -4.67 13.57 -16.07
C PRO A 263 -5.53 13.75 -14.81
N GLU A 264 -6.67 14.43 -14.91
CA GLU A 264 -7.61 14.65 -13.80
C GLU A 264 -8.22 13.34 -13.32
N LYS A 265 -8.69 12.47 -14.23
CA LYS A 265 -9.22 11.15 -13.84
C LYS A 265 -8.15 10.26 -13.19
N VAL A 266 -6.89 10.39 -13.59
CA VAL A 266 -5.76 9.69 -12.95
C VAL A 266 -5.53 10.24 -11.53
N ARG A 267 -5.49 11.56 -11.36
CA ARG A 267 -5.39 12.23 -10.04
C ARG A 267 -6.54 11.82 -9.13
N ASP A 268 -7.77 11.87 -9.63
CA ASP A 268 -8.98 11.58 -8.85
C ASP A 268 -9.10 10.09 -8.50
N SER A 269 -8.37 9.22 -9.21
CA SER A 269 -8.24 7.79 -8.91
C SER A 269 -6.93 7.42 -8.20
N TRP A 270 -6.10 8.39 -7.80
CA TRP A 270 -4.72 8.14 -7.37
C TRP A 270 -4.62 7.25 -6.14
N ASP A 271 -5.53 7.43 -5.17
CA ASP A 271 -5.60 6.60 -3.97
C ASP A 271 -5.83 5.13 -4.34
N ARG A 272 -6.70 4.85 -5.32
CA ARG A 272 -6.94 3.49 -5.81
C ARG A 272 -5.78 2.92 -6.63
N ILE A 273 -5.08 3.76 -7.38
CA ILE A 273 -3.90 3.34 -8.16
C ILE A 273 -2.75 2.92 -7.23
N THR A 274 -2.57 3.66 -6.14
CA THR A 274 -1.48 3.49 -5.18
C THR A 274 -1.83 2.61 -3.98
N ASP A 275 -3.08 2.20 -3.82
CA ASP A 275 -3.52 1.26 -2.78
C ASP A 275 -2.82 -0.10 -2.90
N MET A 276 -2.04 -0.45 -1.88
CA MET A 276 -1.32 -1.72 -1.79
C MET A 276 -2.14 -2.81 -1.07
N LYS A 277 -3.37 -2.53 -0.62
CA LYS A 277 -4.25 -3.55 -0.05
C LYS A 277 -4.61 -4.58 -1.12
N GLY A 278 -4.28 -5.85 -0.87
CA GLY A 278 -4.42 -6.94 -1.83
C GLY A 278 -3.48 -6.85 -3.03
N ALA A 279 -2.35 -6.13 -2.90
CA ALA A 279 -1.28 -6.11 -3.88
C ALA A 279 -0.76 -7.53 -4.17
N ARG A 280 -0.44 -7.78 -5.44
CA ARG A 280 -0.09 -9.11 -5.96
C ARG A 280 1.41 -9.24 -6.08
N ALA A 281 1.96 -10.33 -5.55
CA ALA A 281 3.29 -10.76 -5.91
C ALA A 281 3.33 -11.13 -7.40
N MET A 282 4.27 -10.55 -8.13
CA MET A 282 4.41 -10.79 -9.57
C MET A 282 5.58 -11.75 -9.80
N ALA A 283 5.28 -13.00 -10.16
CA ALA A 283 6.32 -14.04 -10.33
C ALA A 283 7.04 -13.94 -11.69
N SER A 284 6.39 -13.37 -12.71
CA SER A 284 6.97 -13.22 -14.05
C SER A 284 6.36 -12.05 -14.83
N VAL A 285 7.02 -11.67 -15.92
CA VAL A 285 6.48 -10.72 -16.92
C VAL A 285 5.17 -11.25 -17.53
N HIS A 286 5.03 -12.57 -17.69
CA HIS A 286 3.81 -13.18 -18.21
C HIS A 286 2.63 -12.99 -17.26
N ASP A 287 2.85 -13.17 -15.95
CA ASP A 287 1.81 -12.94 -14.93
C ASP A 287 1.38 -11.47 -14.91
N GLN A 288 2.33 -10.55 -15.11
CA GLN A 288 2.05 -9.11 -15.24
C GLN A 288 1.17 -8.80 -16.44
N THR A 289 1.53 -9.31 -17.62
CA THR A 289 0.76 -9.11 -18.85
C THR A 289 -0.63 -9.74 -18.74
N LYS A 290 -0.73 -10.97 -18.23
CA LYS A 290 -2.01 -11.64 -17.99
C LYS A 290 -2.91 -10.81 -17.09
N SER A 291 -2.37 -10.34 -15.96
CA SER A 291 -3.13 -9.52 -15.04
C SER A 291 -3.56 -8.18 -15.67
N LEU A 292 -2.74 -7.57 -16.53
CA LEU A 292 -3.14 -6.35 -17.23
C LEU A 292 -4.32 -6.60 -18.21
N ILE A 293 -4.28 -7.71 -18.94
CA ILE A 293 -5.37 -8.11 -19.86
C ILE A 293 -6.67 -8.34 -19.08
N GLU A 294 -6.61 -9.02 -17.92
CA GLU A 294 -7.76 -9.21 -17.03
C GLU A 294 -8.38 -7.85 -16.64
N VAL A 295 -7.58 -6.92 -16.10
CA VAL A 295 -8.08 -5.58 -15.68
C VAL A 295 -8.67 -4.81 -16.87
N LEU A 296 -8.02 -4.84 -18.04
CA LEU A 296 -8.49 -4.13 -19.24
C LEU A 296 -9.74 -4.76 -19.88
N SER A 297 -10.01 -6.03 -19.61
CA SER A 297 -11.23 -6.73 -20.03
C SER A 297 -12.42 -6.48 -19.09
N GLY A 298 -12.23 -5.72 -18.01
CA GLY A 298 -13.24 -5.50 -16.97
C GLY A 298 -13.35 -6.64 -15.96
N GLN A 299 -12.49 -7.67 -16.06
CA GLN A 299 -12.36 -8.70 -15.04
C GLN A 299 -11.53 -8.18 -13.87
N THR A 300 -11.98 -8.44 -12.64
CA THR A 300 -11.18 -8.16 -11.46
C THR A 300 -10.13 -9.27 -11.32
N PRO A 301 -8.83 -8.96 -11.37
CA PRO A 301 -7.80 -9.95 -11.12
C PRO A 301 -7.91 -10.44 -9.68
N PRO A 302 -7.65 -11.74 -9.39
CA PRO A 302 -7.74 -12.25 -8.04
C PRO A 302 -6.76 -11.51 -7.12
N ASP A 303 -7.14 -11.38 -5.85
CA ASP A 303 -6.34 -10.70 -4.84
C ASP A 303 -4.95 -11.35 -4.70
N GLY A 304 -3.95 -10.54 -4.39
CA GLY A 304 -2.62 -11.05 -4.13
C GLY A 304 -2.57 -11.74 -2.79
N GLU A 305 -2.07 -12.98 -2.76
CA GLU A 305 -1.63 -13.61 -1.51
C GLU A 305 -0.45 -12.82 -0.94
N VAL A 306 -0.73 -11.83 -0.10
CA VAL A 306 0.26 -11.34 0.84
C VAL A 306 0.25 -12.32 2.00
N SER A 307 1.30 -13.12 2.10
CA SER A 307 1.60 -13.92 3.29
C SER A 307 1.82 -12.98 4.49
N ALA A 308 0.73 -12.56 5.11
CA ALA A 308 0.66 -12.09 6.48
C ALA A 308 -0.77 -12.36 6.95
N ARG A 309 -0.88 -13.05 8.09
CA ARG A 309 -2.15 -13.42 8.74
C ARG A 309 -3.19 -12.30 8.67
N SER A 310 -4.34 -12.66 8.08
CA SER A 310 -5.69 -12.15 8.30
C SER A 310 -5.85 -10.74 8.86
N GLU A 311 -6.41 -9.83 8.06
CA GLU A 311 -7.49 -8.95 8.54
C GLU A 311 -8.38 -8.48 7.37
N ALA A 312 -9.68 -8.58 7.61
CA ALA A 312 -10.84 -8.53 6.72
C ALA A 312 -10.90 -7.48 5.56
N GLY A 313 -11.50 -7.93 4.45
CA GLY A 313 -12.27 -7.13 3.47
C GLY A 313 -11.67 -7.13 2.05
N ALA A 314 -12.32 -7.60 0.98
CA ALA A 314 -13.68 -8.09 0.75
C ALA A 314 -13.63 -9.42 -0.03
N HIS A 315 -14.13 -10.49 0.58
CA HIS A 315 -14.18 -11.83 -0.03
C HIS A 315 -15.29 -11.88 -1.08
N ASP A 316 -15.02 -12.45 -2.25
CA ASP A 316 -16.09 -12.99 -3.09
C ASP A 316 -16.82 -14.06 -2.26
N PRO A 317 -18.08 -13.84 -1.84
CA PRO A 317 -18.78 -14.75 -0.95
C PRO A 317 -19.03 -16.12 -1.60
N SER A 318 -18.92 -16.22 -2.93
CA SER A 318 -19.03 -17.49 -3.65
C SER A 318 -17.80 -18.38 -3.49
N LEU A 319 -16.63 -17.83 -3.13
CA LEU A 319 -15.39 -18.58 -2.99
C LEU A 319 -15.11 -18.92 -1.52
N PHE A 320 -14.86 -20.19 -1.24
CA PHE A 320 -14.54 -20.70 0.09
C PHE A 320 -13.25 -21.53 0.05
N THR A 321 -12.19 -21.00 0.66
CA THR A 321 -10.89 -21.68 0.78
C THR A 321 -10.73 -22.22 2.19
N TYR A 322 -10.31 -23.47 2.32
CA TYR A 322 -10.08 -24.10 3.61
C TYR A 322 -8.91 -25.11 3.54
N GLY A 323 -8.35 -25.37 4.71
CA GLY A 323 -7.36 -26.42 4.94
C GLY A 323 -7.71 -27.24 6.18
N ALA A 324 -6.79 -28.11 6.60
CA ALA A 324 -7.00 -29.03 7.71
C ALA A 324 -7.36 -28.30 9.02
N ASP A 325 -6.75 -27.15 9.32
CA ASP A 325 -7.06 -26.35 10.50
C ASP A 325 -8.54 -25.95 10.57
N ALA A 326 -9.13 -25.56 9.45
CA ALA A 326 -10.54 -25.17 9.39
C ALA A 326 -11.46 -26.38 9.57
N ALA A 327 -11.08 -27.54 9.03
CA ALA A 327 -11.82 -28.79 9.24
C ALA A 327 -11.75 -29.27 10.70
N ILE A 328 -10.58 -29.18 11.34
CA ILE A 328 -10.37 -29.52 12.76
C ILE A 328 -11.13 -28.56 13.67
N LEU A 329 -11.02 -27.25 13.41
CA LEU A 329 -11.76 -26.23 14.15
C LEU A 329 -13.27 -26.48 14.08
N TYR A 330 -13.79 -26.80 12.89
CA TYR A 330 -15.19 -27.16 12.74
C TYR A 330 -15.55 -28.41 13.53
N ALA A 331 -14.74 -29.48 13.44
CA ALA A 331 -14.97 -30.72 14.18
C ALA A 331 -15.07 -30.50 15.70
N LEU A 332 -14.13 -29.75 16.29
CA LEU A 332 -14.18 -29.32 17.70
C LEU A 332 -15.45 -28.51 17.99
N SER A 333 -15.82 -27.60 17.08
CA SER A 333 -16.97 -26.72 17.26
C SER A 333 -18.32 -27.43 17.21
N VAL A 334 -18.38 -28.65 16.69
CA VAL A 334 -19.58 -29.51 16.71
C VAL A 334 -19.42 -30.70 17.65
N GLY A 335 -18.48 -30.63 18.58
CA GLY A 335 -18.37 -31.52 19.74
C GLY A 335 -17.42 -32.70 19.59
N VAL A 336 -16.61 -32.80 18.53
CA VAL A 336 -15.58 -33.84 18.49
C VAL A 336 -14.60 -33.61 19.63
N SER A 337 -14.37 -34.64 20.44
CA SER A 337 -13.51 -34.57 21.62
C SER A 337 -12.39 -35.60 21.54
N THR A 338 -11.24 -35.28 22.14
CA THR A 338 -10.13 -36.24 22.32
C THR A 338 -10.49 -37.43 23.22
N GLU A 339 -11.62 -37.37 23.92
CA GLU A 339 -12.20 -38.49 24.68
C GLU A 339 -12.78 -39.58 23.77
N GLU A 340 -13.12 -39.26 22.51
CA GLU A 340 -13.62 -40.24 21.54
C GLU A 340 -12.48 -41.11 21.01
N LYS A 341 -12.69 -42.43 20.89
CA LYS A 341 -11.62 -43.36 20.47
C LYS A 341 -11.07 -43.11 19.07
N ASP A 342 -11.87 -42.54 18.18
CA ASP A 342 -11.52 -42.27 16.78
C ASP A 342 -11.31 -40.79 16.48
N HIS A 343 -11.11 -39.95 17.51
CA HIS A 343 -10.95 -38.50 17.38
C HIS A 343 -9.85 -38.08 16.40
N LEU A 344 -8.76 -38.85 16.29
CA LEU A 344 -7.65 -38.56 15.37
C LEU A 344 -8.11 -38.44 13.90
N ARG A 345 -9.20 -39.12 13.52
CA ARG A 345 -9.80 -39.00 12.18
C ARG A 345 -10.24 -37.56 11.87
N PHE A 346 -10.65 -36.80 12.86
CA PHE A 346 -11.21 -35.46 12.68
C PHE A 346 -10.36 -34.36 13.30
N LEU A 347 -9.45 -34.70 14.22
CA LEU A 347 -8.65 -33.75 15.00
C LEU A 347 -7.15 -33.77 14.70
N PHE A 348 -6.66 -34.69 13.86
CA PHE A 348 -5.23 -34.78 13.54
C PHE A 348 -5.01 -35.01 12.04
N GLU A 349 -4.52 -33.99 11.36
CA GLU A 349 -4.23 -33.96 9.94
C GLU A 349 -3.16 -34.96 9.50
N GLY A 350 -2.29 -35.40 10.41
CA GLY A 350 -1.29 -36.44 10.18
C GLY A 350 -1.82 -37.88 10.33
N SER A 351 -3.09 -38.06 10.70
CA SER A 351 -3.73 -39.38 10.78
C SER A 351 -3.94 -39.96 9.39
N GLU A 352 -3.59 -41.24 9.16
CA GLU A 352 -3.81 -41.92 7.86
C GLU A 352 -5.27 -41.90 7.38
N GLY A 353 -6.21 -41.75 8.31
CA GLY A 353 -7.64 -41.67 8.03
C GLY A 353 -8.24 -40.27 8.15
N PHE A 354 -7.45 -39.19 8.17
CA PHE A 354 -7.98 -37.83 8.36
C PHE A 354 -9.12 -37.52 7.37
N SER A 355 -10.25 -37.06 7.89
CA SER A 355 -11.50 -36.88 7.15
C SER A 355 -12.21 -35.62 7.62
N VAL A 356 -12.91 -34.96 6.70
CA VAL A 356 -13.74 -33.79 7.03
C VAL A 356 -15.16 -34.25 7.34
N LEU A 357 -15.75 -33.77 8.44
CA LEU A 357 -17.14 -34.08 8.79
C LEU A 357 -18.08 -33.61 7.68
N PRO A 358 -19.04 -34.43 7.22
CA PRO A 358 -19.94 -34.06 6.13
C PRO A 358 -20.68 -32.74 6.34
N SER A 359 -21.11 -32.46 7.58
CA SER A 359 -21.83 -31.24 7.93
C SER A 359 -20.98 -29.96 7.78
N PHE A 360 -19.65 -30.07 7.63
CA PHE A 360 -18.79 -28.95 7.24
C PHE A 360 -19.26 -28.29 5.93
N GLY A 361 -19.89 -29.07 5.04
CA GLY A 361 -20.42 -28.61 3.76
C GLY A 361 -21.44 -27.48 3.84
N VAL A 362 -21.99 -27.17 5.01
CA VAL A 362 -22.84 -25.98 5.20
C VAL A 362 -22.04 -24.68 5.19
N LEU A 363 -20.75 -24.68 5.57
CA LEU A 363 -19.95 -23.46 5.69
C LEU A 363 -19.64 -22.80 4.32
N PRO A 364 -19.19 -23.54 3.28
CA PRO A 364 -18.99 -22.95 1.95
C PRO A 364 -20.27 -22.31 1.40
N ALA A 365 -21.41 -22.97 1.61
CA ALA A 365 -22.69 -22.46 1.12
C ALA A 365 -23.22 -21.28 1.94
N MET A 366 -23.00 -21.25 3.26
CA MET A 366 -23.49 -20.19 4.14
C MET A 366 -22.99 -18.81 3.73
N ALA A 367 -21.67 -18.68 3.50
CA ALA A 367 -21.07 -17.42 3.09
C ALA A 367 -21.66 -16.94 1.75
N ALA A 368 -21.80 -17.85 0.79
CA ALA A 368 -22.37 -17.55 -0.53
C ALA A 368 -23.84 -17.15 -0.45
N VAL A 369 -24.66 -17.89 0.32
CA VAL A 369 -26.10 -17.65 0.43
C VAL A 369 -26.37 -16.28 1.06
N PHE A 370 -25.80 -16.02 2.23
CA PHE A 370 -25.99 -14.75 2.93
C PHE A 370 -25.25 -13.57 2.27
N GLY A 371 -24.23 -13.85 1.45
CA GLY A 371 -23.55 -12.85 0.62
C GLY A 371 -24.20 -12.61 -0.75
N SER A 372 -25.19 -13.40 -1.16
CA SER A 372 -25.69 -13.37 -2.54
C SER A 372 -26.50 -12.11 -2.85
N PRO A 373 -26.30 -11.45 -4.01
CA PRO A 373 -27.10 -10.29 -4.41
C PRO A 373 -28.60 -10.60 -4.51
N ALA A 374 -28.96 -11.81 -4.95
CA ALA A 374 -30.35 -12.24 -5.08
C ALA A 374 -31.07 -12.30 -3.73
N LEU A 375 -30.41 -12.80 -2.68
CA LEU A 375 -30.96 -12.77 -1.32
C LEU A 375 -31.11 -11.33 -0.82
N HIS A 376 -30.08 -10.49 -1.00
CA HIS A 376 -30.12 -9.09 -0.59
C HIS A 376 -31.27 -8.32 -1.23
N GLN A 377 -31.51 -8.52 -2.53
CA GLN A 377 -32.62 -7.90 -3.26
C GLN A 377 -33.98 -8.28 -2.65
N GLU A 378 -34.22 -9.56 -2.35
CA GLU A 378 -35.47 -10.01 -1.74
C GLU A 378 -35.63 -9.51 -0.30
N THR A 379 -34.56 -9.52 0.49
CA THR A 379 -34.59 -9.01 1.87
C THR A 379 -34.90 -7.51 1.94
N GLN A 380 -34.38 -6.72 1.00
CA GLN A 380 -34.72 -5.30 0.87
C GLN A 380 -36.17 -5.11 0.45
N ARG A 381 -36.65 -5.88 -0.54
CA ARG A 381 -38.05 -5.84 -1.00
C ARG A 381 -39.04 -6.14 0.12
N LEU A 382 -38.68 -7.03 1.05
CA LEU A 382 -39.52 -7.45 2.16
C LEU A 382 -39.33 -6.61 3.44
N ASN A 383 -38.47 -5.59 3.41
CA ASN A 383 -38.13 -4.74 4.55
C ASN A 383 -37.81 -5.58 5.82
N VAL A 384 -36.92 -6.55 5.69
CA VAL A 384 -36.62 -7.49 6.77
C VAL A 384 -35.82 -6.83 7.90
N ASP A 385 -36.16 -7.18 9.13
CA ASP A 385 -35.36 -6.87 10.31
C ASP A 385 -34.31 -7.98 10.51
N PRO A 386 -33.00 -7.69 10.39
CA PRO A 386 -31.95 -8.69 10.56
C PRO A 386 -31.94 -9.37 11.93
N THR A 387 -32.46 -8.70 12.97
CA THR A 387 -32.57 -9.27 14.33
C THR A 387 -33.66 -10.34 14.45
N ARG A 388 -34.55 -10.42 13.46
CA ARG A 388 -35.69 -11.36 13.40
C ARG A 388 -35.55 -12.39 12.28
N MET A 389 -34.32 -12.64 11.84
CA MET A 389 -33.98 -13.69 10.89
C MET A 389 -33.76 -15.02 11.61
N LEU A 390 -34.55 -16.02 11.25
CA LEU A 390 -34.46 -17.37 11.79
C LEU A 390 -34.09 -18.35 10.67
N HIS A 391 -33.05 -19.16 10.90
CA HIS A 391 -32.75 -20.28 10.01
C HIS A 391 -33.77 -21.39 10.27
N GLY A 392 -34.63 -21.68 9.29
CA GLY A 392 -35.79 -22.55 9.46
C GLY A 392 -35.50 -24.01 9.13
N GLU A 393 -35.00 -24.28 7.92
CA GLU A 393 -34.70 -25.64 7.44
C GLU A 393 -33.38 -25.67 6.67
N GLN A 394 -32.68 -26.80 6.75
CA GLN A 394 -31.44 -27.06 6.04
C GLN A 394 -31.51 -28.42 5.35
N TYR A 395 -31.14 -28.46 4.07
CA TYR A 395 -30.76 -29.67 3.34
C TYR A 395 -29.29 -29.57 2.93
N LEU A 396 -28.57 -30.69 2.98
CA LEU A 396 -27.21 -30.86 2.49
C LEU A 396 -27.06 -32.24 1.86
N GLU A 397 -26.52 -32.32 0.66
CA GLU A 397 -26.19 -33.55 -0.05
C GLU A 397 -24.75 -33.48 -0.57
N LEU A 398 -23.97 -34.53 -0.32
CA LEU A 398 -22.62 -34.68 -0.81
C LEU A 398 -22.61 -35.68 -1.96
N PHE A 399 -21.97 -35.33 -3.07
CA PHE A 399 -21.75 -36.26 -4.18
C PHE A 399 -20.50 -37.11 -3.96
N ARG A 400 -19.58 -36.63 -3.11
CA ARG A 400 -18.37 -37.33 -2.65
C ARG A 400 -17.87 -36.71 -1.33
N PRO A 401 -16.99 -37.39 -0.58
CA PRO A 401 -16.38 -36.82 0.62
C PRO A 401 -15.69 -35.48 0.36
N ILE A 402 -15.82 -34.56 1.32
CA ILE A 402 -15.15 -33.26 1.28
C ILE A 402 -13.64 -33.50 1.46
N PRO A 403 -12.77 -32.98 0.57
CA PRO A 403 -11.33 -33.16 0.71
C PRO A 403 -10.78 -32.44 1.97
N PRO A 404 -9.60 -32.81 2.50
CA PRO A 404 -8.99 -32.14 3.67
C PRO A 404 -8.68 -30.65 3.49
N SER A 405 -8.53 -30.21 2.24
CA SER A 405 -8.30 -28.83 1.85
C SER A 405 -8.85 -28.60 0.44
N GLY A 406 -9.09 -27.33 0.08
CA GLY A 406 -9.47 -26.97 -1.27
C GLY A 406 -10.01 -25.56 -1.40
N VAL A 407 -10.21 -25.17 -2.65
CA VAL A 407 -10.93 -23.94 -3.03
C VAL A 407 -12.25 -24.36 -3.65
N LEU A 408 -13.35 -23.94 -3.03
CA LEU A 408 -14.70 -24.26 -3.47
C LEU A 408 -15.38 -23.02 -4.00
N LYS A 409 -16.15 -23.16 -5.08
CA LYS A 409 -17.01 -22.10 -5.62
C LYS A 409 -18.47 -22.49 -5.44
N THR A 410 -19.29 -21.59 -4.94
CA THR A 410 -20.72 -21.84 -4.71
C THR A 410 -21.61 -20.90 -5.51
N ASP A 411 -22.46 -21.47 -6.34
CA ASP A 411 -23.49 -20.74 -7.10
C ASP A 411 -24.82 -20.79 -6.34
N VAL A 412 -25.42 -19.62 -6.08
CA VAL A 412 -26.65 -19.47 -5.28
C VAL A 412 -27.81 -19.02 -6.14
N ARG A 413 -28.99 -19.60 -5.91
CA ARG A 413 -30.25 -19.22 -6.58
C ARG A 413 -31.36 -19.11 -5.54
N VAL A 414 -32.05 -17.97 -5.48
CA VAL A 414 -33.31 -17.87 -4.71
C VAL A 414 -34.40 -18.58 -5.51
N VAL A 415 -34.90 -19.67 -4.94
CA VAL A 415 -35.83 -20.60 -5.58
C VAL A 415 -37.28 -20.19 -5.35
N ASP A 416 -37.56 -19.67 -4.15
CA ASP A 416 -38.88 -19.20 -3.79
C ASP A 416 -38.95 -18.22 -2.62
N VAL A 417 -40.02 -17.45 -2.57
CA VAL A 417 -40.36 -16.53 -1.46
C VAL A 417 -41.85 -16.66 -1.14
N LEU A 418 -42.17 -17.06 0.09
CA LEU A 418 -43.53 -17.36 0.53
C LEU A 418 -44.01 -16.38 1.59
N ASP A 419 -45.28 -16.01 1.50
CA ASP A 419 -45.98 -15.25 2.52
C ASP A 419 -46.61 -16.22 3.53
N LYS A 420 -46.11 -16.21 4.77
CA LYS A 420 -46.64 -17.06 5.85
C LYS A 420 -47.54 -16.26 6.80
N GLY A 421 -48.05 -15.11 6.38
CA GLY A 421 -48.88 -14.21 7.18
C GLY A 421 -48.02 -13.35 8.09
N SER A 422 -47.61 -13.85 9.26
CA SER A 422 -46.80 -13.07 10.22
C SER A 422 -45.31 -13.02 9.88
N GLY A 423 -44.88 -13.53 8.72
CA GLY A 423 -43.48 -13.54 8.29
C GLY A 423 -43.31 -14.04 6.86
N ALA A 424 -42.11 -13.86 6.31
CA ALA A 424 -41.74 -14.38 4.99
C ALA A 424 -40.82 -15.60 5.11
N LEU A 425 -41.00 -16.60 4.25
CA LEU A 425 -40.07 -17.73 4.12
C LEU A 425 -39.35 -17.64 2.77
N LEU A 426 -38.03 -17.50 2.80
CA LEU A 426 -37.19 -17.51 1.61
C LEU A 426 -36.49 -18.86 1.47
N ILE A 427 -36.49 -19.41 0.26
CA ILE A 427 -35.84 -20.67 -0.07
C ILE A 427 -34.74 -20.41 -1.10
N ALA A 428 -33.51 -20.85 -0.81
CA ALA A 428 -32.36 -20.71 -1.69
C ALA A 428 -31.66 -22.05 -1.90
N ASP A 429 -31.33 -22.35 -3.16
CA ASP A 429 -30.49 -23.48 -3.54
C ASP A 429 -29.05 -22.98 -3.72
N ALA A 430 -28.09 -23.80 -3.33
CA ALA A 430 -26.68 -23.53 -3.54
C ALA A 430 -25.93 -24.79 -4.01
N ASP A 431 -25.28 -24.67 -5.17
CA ASP A 431 -24.43 -25.69 -5.78
C ASP A 431 -22.96 -25.33 -5.55
N THR A 432 -22.20 -26.23 -4.96
CA THR A 432 -20.77 -25.99 -4.67
C THR A 432 -19.89 -26.93 -5.50
N PHE A 433 -18.93 -26.34 -6.19
CA PHE A 433 -18.00 -26.96 -7.13
C PHE A 433 -16.57 -26.87 -6.59
N ASP A 434 -15.72 -27.83 -6.99
CA ASP A 434 -14.29 -27.78 -6.73
C ASP A 434 -13.52 -26.96 -7.77
N GLU A 435 -12.19 -26.93 -7.65
CA GLU A 435 -11.28 -26.22 -8.55
C GLU A 435 -11.28 -26.74 -10.01
N HIS A 436 -11.80 -27.94 -10.23
CA HIS A 436 -11.94 -28.54 -11.56
C HIS A 436 -13.32 -28.29 -12.17
N GLY A 437 -14.22 -27.62 -11.44
CA GLY A 437 -15.61 -27.39 -11.86
C GLY A 437 -16.53 -28.59 -11.64
N GLU A 438 -16.09 -29.60 -10.88
CA GLU A 438 -16.93 -30.75 -10.54
C GLU A 438 -17.80 -30.43 -9.33
N ARG A 439 -19.09 -30.77 -9.41
CA ARG A 439 -20.06 -30.53 -8.33
C ARG A 439 -19.74 -31.43 -7.14
N LEU A 440 -19.40 -30.82 -6.00
CA LEU A 440 -19.04 -31.51 -4.76
C LEU A 440 -20.24 -31.70 -3.84
N LEU A 441 -21.05 -30.66 -3.67
CA LEU A 441 -22.21 -30.69 -2.79
C LEU A 441 -23.34 -29.77 -3.27
N TYR A 442 -24.55 -30.05 -2.78
CA TYR A 442 -25.74 -29.24 -2.97
C TYR A 442 -26.42 -28.98 -1.63
N THR A 443 -26.89 -27.75 -1.43
CA THR A 443 -27.66 -27.37 -0.24
C THR A 443 -28.93 -26.62 -0.61
N GLN A 444 -29.97 -26.77 0.22
CA GLN A 444 -31.16 -25.93 0.18
C GLN A 444 -31.36 -25.29 1.56
N TRP A 445 -31.53 -23.97 1.57
CA TRP A 445 -31.63 -23.13 2.75
C TRP A 445 -33.03 -22.55 2.82
N SER A 446 -33.68 -22.67 3.98
CA SER A 446 -34.95 -22.00 4.24
C SER A 446 -34.77 -20.99 5.38
N VAL A 447 -34.88 -19.70 5.07
CA VAL A 447 -34.70 -18.59 6.01
C VAL A 447 -36.04 -17.91 6.25
N PHE A 448 -36.45 -17.81 7.51
CA PHE A 448 -37.70 -17.21 7.93
C PHE A 448 -37.48 -15.83 8.54
N PHE A 449 -38.19 -14.82 8.05
CA PHE A 449 -38.12 -13.44 8.52
C PHE A 449 -39.41 -13.08 9.24
N VAL A 450 -39.34 -12.99 10.57
CA VAL A 450 -40.52 -12.70 11.40
C VAL A 450 -40.93 -11.24 11.25
N GLY A 451 -42.21 -10.98 10.98
CA GLY A 451 -42.76 -9.64 10.79
C GLY A 451 -42.82 -9.18 9.32
N SER A 452 -42.11 -9.85 8.41
CA SER A 452 -42.03 -9.48 6.98
C SER A 452 -43.05 -10.20 6.09
N GLY A 453 -44.19 -10.61 6.64
CA GLY A 453 -45.28 -11.24 5.88
C GLY A 453 -46.41 -10.27 5.50
N ASN A 454 -47.55 -10.81 5.05
CA ASN A 454 -48.73 -10.05 4.57
C ASN A 454 -48.47 -9.21 3.31
N PHE A 455 -47.51 -9.61 2.47
CA PHE A 455 -47.22 -8.97 1.18
C PHE A 455 -48.03 -9.56 0.01
N GLY A 456 -48.97 -10.47 0.29
CA GLY A 456 -49.88 -11.05 -0.71
C GLY A 456 -49.23 -12.12 -1.59
N GLY A 457 -48.11 -12.69 -1.15
CA GLY A 457 -47.42 -13.77 -1.87
C GLY A 457 -48.09 -15.14 -1.71
N LYS A 458 -47.63 -16.13 -2.47
CA LYS A 458 -48.08 -17.51 -2.31
C LYS A 458 -47.68 -18.08 -0.95
N ARG A 459 -48.54 -18.93 -0.39
CA ARG A 459 -48.37 -19.50 0.97
C ARG A 459 -47.65 -20.84 1.00
N SER A 460 -47.57 -21.53 -0.14
CA SER A 460 -46.99 -22.86 -0.29
C SER A 460 -46.13 -22.96 -1.55
N THR A 461 -45.27 -23.96 -1.58
CA THR A 461 -44.40 -24.27 -2.72
C THR A 461 -44.15 -25.77 -2.79
N ASP A 462 -44.00 -26.26 -4.00
CA ASP A 462 -43.52 -27.60 -4.35
C ASP A 462 -41.99 -27.65 -4.46
N LYS A 463 -41.30 -26.50 -4.41
CA LYS A 463 -39.84 -26.40 -4.55
C LYS A 463 -39.06 -26.66 -3.26
N ALA A 464 -39.74 -26.63 -2.10
CA ALA A 464 -39.16 -26.96 -0.81
C ALA A 464 -39.06 -28.48 -0.65
N ARG A 465 -37.94 -28.99 -0.16
CA ARG A 465 -37.82 -30.43 0.13
C ARG A 465 -38.75 -30.86 1.27
N PRO A 466 -39.57 -31.91 1.08
CA PRO A 466 -40.49 -32.37 2.11
C PRO A 466 -39.74 -33.02 3.27
N LEU A 467 -40.15 -32.67 4.49
CA LEU A 467 -39.64 -33.31 5.71
C LEU A 467 -40.39 -34.63 5.97
N PRO A 468 -39.69 -35.70 6.40
CA PRO A 468 -40.32 -36.96 6.76
C PRO A 468 -41.10 -36.84 8.07
N ALA A 469 -42.17 -37.62 8.16
CA ALA A 469 -42.88 -37.81 9.42
C ALA A 469 -42.02 -38.64 10.38
N MET A 470 -41.97 -38.24 11.65
CA MET A 470 -41.27 -39.01 12.67
C MET A 470 -42.10 -40.25 13.06
N PRO A 471 -41.46 -41.42 13.26
CA PRO A 471 -42.19 -42.62 13.67
C PRO A 471 -42.85 -42.46 15.04
N SER A 472 -44.05 -43.00 15.20
CA SER A 472 -44.78 -43.03 16.49
C SER A 472 -44.28 -44.13 17.46
N ARG A 473 -43.24 -44.88 17.07
CA ARG A 473 -42.59 -45.92 17.89
C ARG A 473 -41.38 -45.37 18.65
N LYS A 474 -40.88 -46.12 19.64
CA LYS A 474 -39.64 -45.76 20.36
C LYS A 474 -38.43 -45.66 19.40
N PRO A 475 -37.47 -44.75 19.66
CA PRO A 475 -36.23 -44.66 18.88
C PRO A 475 -35.38 -45.92 19.01
N ASP A 476 -34.69 -46.25 17.93
CA ASP A 476 -33.76 -47.38 17.87
C ASP A 476 -32.45 -47.07 18.61
N ALA A 477 -32.03 -45.80 18.60
CA ALA A 477 -30.87 -45.32 19.33
C ALA A 477 -31.11 -43.90 19.87
N VAL A 478 -30.44 -43.58 20.97
CA VAL A 478 -30.46 -42.25 21.59
C VAL A 478 -29.03 -41.87 21.93
N ALA A 479 -28.60 -40.70 21.47
CA ALA A 479 -27.33 -40.09 21.87
C ALA A 479 -27.62 -38.81 22.68
N VAL A 480 -26.88 -38.61 23.77
CA VAL A 480 -26.96 -37.38 24.58
C VAL A 480 -25.56 -36.86 24.77
N GLU A 481 -25.33 -35.61 24.37
CA GLU A 481 -24.02 -34.97 24.46
C GLU A 481 -24.18 -33.55 25.00
N LYS A 482 -23.36 -33.20 26.00
CA LYS A 482 -23.40 -31.89 26.64
C LYS A 482 -22.54 -30.92 25.85
N THR A 483 -23.12 -29.79 25.45
CA THR A 483 -22.34 -28.72 24.79
C THR A 483 -21.47 -27.98 25.81
N SER A 484 -20.35 -27.40 25.37
CA SER A 484 -19.61 -26.45 26.21
C SER A 484 -20.42 -25.17 26.44
N VAL A 485 -20.17 -24.48 27.56
CA VAL A 485 -20.68 -23.11 27.77
C VAL A 485 -20.15 -22.14 26.71
N ASP A 486 -18.98 -22.43 26.14
CA ASP A 486 -18.35 -21.65 25.07
C ASP A 486 -18.65 -22.18 23.66
N GLN A 487 -19.58 -23.13 23.52
CA GLN A 487 -19.78 -23.83 22.24
C GLN A 487 -20.14 -22.88 21.09
N ALA A 488 -20.99 -21.88 21.36
CA ALA A 488 -21.36 -20.88 20.37
C ALA A 488 -20.19 -19.95 20.04
N ALA A 489 -19.35 -19.63 21.02
CA ALA A 489 -18.14 -18.82 20.85
C ALA A 489 -17.07 -19.56 20.00
N LEU A 490 -17.01 -20.89 20.10
CA LEU A 490 -16.16 -21.73 19.27
C LEU A 490 -16.74 -21.89 17.85
N TYR A 491 -18.03 -22.23 17.71
CA TYR A 491 -18.67 -22.44 16.41
C TYR A 491 -18.65 -21.21 15.51
N ARG A 492 -18.88 -20.02 16.07
CA ARG A 492 -18.79 -18.78 15.28
C ARG A 492 -17.41 -18.55 14.65
N LEU A 493 -16.34 -19.17 15.13
CA LEU A 493 -15.02 -19.07 14.51
C LEU A 493 -14.99 -19.69 13.10
N CYS A 494 -15.89 -20.63 12.82
CA CYS A 494 -16.01 -21.31 11.53
C CYS A 494 -16.69 -20.50 10.42
N GLY A 495 -17.32 -19.36 10.74
CA GLY A 495 -17.84 -18.43 9.72
C GLY A 495 -19.07 -17.62 10.13
N ASP A 496 -19.97 -18.17 10.94
CA ASP A 496 -21.20 -17.47 11.33
C ASP A 496 -20.94 -16.49 12.48
N LYS A 497 -20.75 -15.22 12.13
CA LYS A 497 -20.42 -14.15 13.08
C LYS A 497 -21.64 -13.44 13.68
N ASN A 498 -22.87 -13.92 13.46
CA ASN A 498 -24.08 -13.24 13.94
C ASN A 498 -24.01 -12.96 15.46
N PRO A 499 -24.16 -11.68 15.90
CA PRO A 499 -24.07 -11.32 17.32
C PRO A 499 -25.09 -12.02 18.22
N LEU A 500 -26.21 -12.52 17.66
CA LEU A 500 -27.22 -13.31 18.37
C LEU A 500 -26.64 -14.46 19.22
N HIS A 501 -25.49 -15.00 18.79
CA HIS A 501 -24.86 -16.17 19.39
C HIS A 501 -23.80 -15.85 20.46
N ILE A 502 -23.53 -14.57 20.74
CA ILE A 502 -22.49 -14.18 21.71
C ILE A 502 -22.81 -12.92 22.52
N ASP A 503 -23.54 -11.95 21.95
CA ASP A 503 -23.87 -10.68 22.60
C ASP A 503 -25.25 -10.77 23.30
N PRO A 504 -25.30 -10.67 24.64
CA PRO A 504 -26.56 -10.71 25.38
C PRO A 504 -27.55 -9.60 24.99
N SER A 505 -27.07 -8.41 24.65
CA SER A 505 -27.93 -7.26 24.30
C SER A 505 -28.60 -7.50 22.94
N PHE A 506 -27.82 -7.96 21.96
CA PHE A 506 -28.35 -8.30 20.64
C PHE A 506 -29.28 -9.52 20.69
N SER A 507 -28.94 -10.52 21.50
CA SER A 507 -29.79 -11.68 21.76
C SER A 507 -31.15 -11.27 22.34
N ALA A 508 -31.16 -10.36 23.32
CA ALA A 508 -32.38 -9.86 23.94
C ALA A 508 -33.26 -9.10 22.94
N ALA A 509 -32.66 -8.29 22.04
CA ALA A 509 -33.38 -7.61 20.96
C ALA A 509 -34.06 -8.61 19.99
N GLY A 510 -33.42 -9.76 19.73
CA GLY A 510 -33.99 -10.87 18.97
C GLY A 510 -35.03 -11.71 19.72
N GLY A 511 -35.36 -11.38 20.97
CA GLY A 511 -36.35 -12.08 21.79
C GLY A 511 -35.81 -13.27 22.59
N PHE A 512 -34.49 -13.40 22.73
CA PHE A 512 -33.86 -14.49 23.50
C PHE A 512 -33.17 -13.95 24.76
N PRO A 513 -33.51 -14.46 25.96
CA PRO A 513 -32.98 -13.93 27.22
C PRO A 513 -31.47 -14.17 27.43
N LYS A 514 -30.86 -15.06 26.64
CA LYS A 514 -29.43 -15.37 26.63
C LYS A 514 -29.00 -15.72 25.21
N PRO A 515 -27.72 -15.51 24.85
CA PRO A 515 -27.18 -15.98 23.58
C PRO A 515 -27.45 -17.47 23.37
N ILE A 516 -27.93 -17.81 22.18
CA ILE A 516 -28.31 -19.18 21.82
C ILE A 516 -27.23 -19.81 20.94
N LEU A 517 -27.14 -21.13 20.96
CA LEU A 517 -26.28 -21.90 20.06
C LEU A 517 -26.83 -21.84 18.63
N HIS A 518 -25.94 -21.84 17.64
CA HIS A 518 -26.32 -21.93 16.23
C HIS A 518 -27.12 -23.21 15.95
N GLY A 519 -28.21 -23.11 15.19
CA GLY A 519 -28.97 -24.29 14.74
C GLY A 519 -28.08 -25.25 13.95
N LEU A 520 -27.21 -24.72 13.08
CA LEU A 520 -26.22 -25.49 12.32
C LEU A 520 -25.15 -26.18 13.20
N CYS A 521 -24.86 -25.66 14.40
CA CYS A 521 -24.04 -26.38 15.36
C CYS A 521 -24.78 -27.61 15.88
N SER A 522 -26.05 -27.47 16.30
CA SER A 522 -26.90 -28.60 16.72
C SER A 522 -27.10 -29.63 15.60
N PHE A 523 -27.14 -29.16 14.35
CA PHE A 523 -27.16 -30.00 13.14
C PHE A 523 -25.86 -30.83 12.97
N GLY A 524 -24.71 -30.22 13.25
CA GLY A 524 -23.41 -30.90 13.28
C GLY A 524 -23.36 -32.00 14.36
N TYR A 525 -23.84 -31.70 15.57
CA TYR A 525 -23.99 -32.71 16.64
C TYR A 525 -24.88 -33.89 16.20
N ALA A 526 -26.05 -33.61 15.62
CA ALA A 526 -26.95 -34.66 15.13
C ALA A 526 -26.30 -35.51 14.02
N THR A 527 -25.58 -34.87 13.09
CA THR A 527 -24.83 -35.56 12.02
C THR A 527 -23.80 -36.52 12.61
N ARG A 528 -23.02 -36.05 13.59
CA ARG A 528 -22.03 -36.88 14.30
C ARG A 528 -22.68 -38.04 15.04
N HIS A 529 -23.78 -37.80 15.76
CA HIS A 529 -24.49 -38.87 16.48
C HIS A 529 -24.93 -39.98 15.53
N VAL A 530 -25.47 -39.63 14.36
CA VAL A 530 -25.88 -40.62 13.34
C VAL A 530 -24.68 -41.34 12.74
N LEU A 531 -23.60 -40.62 12.37
CA LEU A 531 -22.40 -41.23 11.80
C LEU A 531 -21.72 -42.19 12.77
N ARG A 532 -21.61 -41.79 14.04
CA ARG A 532 -21.05 -42.63 15.11
C ARG A 532 -21.89 -43.89 15.31
N GLN A 533 -23.22 -43.74 15.32
CA GLN A 533 -24.13 -44.85 15.59
C GLN A 533 -24.28 -45.84 14.42
N TYR A 534 -24.36 -45.35 13.18
CA TYR A 534 -24.78 -46.15 12.03
C TYR A 534 -23.76 -46.23 10.88
N ALA A 535 -22.72 -45.40 10.89
CA ALA A 535 -21.68 -45.37 9.86
C ALA A 535 -20.26 -45.70 10.36
N GLY A 536 -20.06 -45.93 11.66
CA GLY A 536 -18.70 -46.13 12.22
C GLY A 536 -17.79 -44.92 11.98
N ASN A 537 -18.39 -43.72 11.95
CA ASN A 537 -17.76 -42.46 11.56
C ASN A 537 -17.10 -42.46 10.16
N ASP A 538 -17.44 -43.40 9.28
CA ASP A 538 -16.96 -43.40 7.89
C ASP A 538 -17.75 -42.37 7.07
N VAL A 539 -17.11 -41.24 6.79
CA VAL A 539 -17.72 -40.12 6.06
C VAL A 539 -18.11 -40.48 4.63
N ARG A 540 -17.51 -41.54 4.04
CA ARG A 540 -17.83 -41.99 2.68
C ARG A 540 -19.20 -42.65 2.57
N ARG A 541 -19.79 -43.03 3.70
CA ARG A 541 -21.15 -43.58 3.77
C ARG A 541 -22.21 -42.49 3.88
N PHE A 542 -21.83 -41.24 4.14
CA PHE A 542 -22.77 -40.14 4.18
C PHE A 542 -23.23 -39.76 2.78
N LYS A 543 -24.54 -39.61 2.58
CA LYS A 543 -25.12 -39.10 1.32
C LYS A 543 -25.74 -37.72 1.51
N SER A 544 -26.72 -37.61 2.41
CA SER A 544 -27.42 -36.35 2.66
C SER A 544 -27.95 -36.25 4.08
N ILE A 545 -28.26 -35.03 4.49
CA ILE A 545 -28.96 -34.71 5.73
C ILE A 545 -29.96 -33.59 5.48
N GLN A 546 -31.12 -33.69 6.13
CA GLN A 546 -32.11 -32.62 6.15
C GLN A 546 -32.78 -32.50 7.51
N ALA A 547 -33.14 -31.28 7.92
CA ALA A 547 -33.85 -31.05 9.17
C ALA A 547 -34.52 -29.67 9.25
N ARG A 548 -35.48 -29.53 10.18
CA ARG A 548 -36.08 -28.25 10.59
C ARG A 548 -35.65 -27.87 12.00
N PHE A 549 -35.21 -26.63 12.16
CA PHE A 549 -34.92 -26.02 13.46
C PHE A 549 -36.21 -25.52 14.11
N THR A 550 -36.53 -26.01 15.30
CA THR A 550 -37.81 -25.73 15.98
C THR A 550 -37.68 -25.01 17.31
N GLY A 551 -36.47 -24.88 17.84
CA GLY A 551 -36.25 -24.23 19.13
C GLY A 551 -34.78 -23.94 19.42
N PRO A 552 -34.50 -23.00 20.33
CA PRO A 552 -33.14 -22.61 20.69
C PRO A 552 -32.49 -23.60 21.67
N VAL A 553 -31.16 -23.66 21.64
CA VAL A 553 -30.32 -24.30 22.65
C VAL A 553 -29.49 -23.21 23.34
N VAL A 554 -29.37 -23.24 24.65
CA VAL A 554 -28.42 -22.37 25.36
C VAL A 554 -27.09 -23.13 25.49
N PRO A 555 -25.93 -22.55 25.11
CA PRO A 555 -24.63 -23.18 25.31
C PRO A 555 -24.45 -23.69 26.75
N GLY A 556 -23.93 -24.90 26.92
CA GLY A 556 -23.86 -25.61 28.19
C GLY A 556 -24.98 -26.63 28.43
N GLN A 557 -26.08 -26.56 27.66
CA GLN A 557 -27.15 -27.55 27.69
C GLN A 557 -26.80 -28.80 26.87
N SER A 558 -27.51 -29.89 27.14
CA SER A 558 -27.35 -31.16 26.44
C SER A 558 -28.22 -31.25 25.19
N ILE A 559 -27.67 -31.84 24.13
CA ILE A 559 -28.39 -32.19 22.91
C ILE A 559 -28.68 -33.69 22.97
N ARG A 560 -29.96 -34.05 23.05
CA ARG A 560 -30.45 -35.43 22.95
C ARG A 560 -30.97 -35.70 21.55
N THR A 561 -30.30 -36.54 20.79
CA THR A 561 -30.70 -36.99 19.45
C THR A 561 -31.33 -38.38 19.53
N GLU A 562 -32.61 -38.47 19.19
CA GLU A 562 -33.34 -39.73 19.03
C GLU A 562 -33.29 -40.14 17.57
N MET A 563 -32.99 -41.41 17.30
CA MET A 563 -32.75 -41.92 15.95
C MET A 563 -33.56 -43.18 15.67
N TRP A 564 -34.20 -43.23 14.50
CA TRP A 564 -34.93 -44.38 13.98
C TRP A 564 -34.33 -44.78 12.63
N LYS A 565 -33.91 -46.03 12.50
CA LYS A 565 -33.33 -46.55 11.26
C LYS A 565 -34.41 -47.19 10.40
N GLU A 566 -34.50 -46.76 9.14
CA GLU A 566 -35.41 -47.29 8.12
C GLU A 566 -34.63 -47.54 6.82
N GLY A 567 -34.15 -48.77 6.64
CA GLY A 567 -33.27 -49.13 5.53
C GLY A 567 -31.96 -48.33 5.56
N ASN A 568 -31.72 -47.55 4.52
CA ASN A 568 -30.56 -46.67 4.37
C ASN A 568 -30.78 -45.25 4.95
N ARG A 569 -31.98 -44.97 5.48
CA ARG A 569 -32.32 -43.68 6.11
C ARG A 569 -32.29 -43.79 7.63
N VAL A 570 -31.80 -42.74 8.27
CA VAL A 570 -31.85 -42.57 9.72
C VAL A 570 -32.66 -41.31 10.01
N LEU A 571 -33.91 -41.49 10.40
CA LEU A 571 -34.77 -40.41 10.86
C LEU A 571 -34.30 -39.97 12.24
N PHE A 572 -34.31 -38.68 12.53
CA PHE A 572 -33.90 -38.17 13.82
C PHE A 572 -34.66 -36.92 14.25
N GLN A 573 -34.71 -36.72 15.56
CA GLN A 573 -35.12 -35.45 16.18
C GLN A 573 -34.20 -35.12 17.35
N CYS A 574 -34.08 -33.84 17.66
CA CYS A 574 -33.26 -33.40 18.79
C CYS A 574 -34.09 -32.64 19.82
N SER A 575 -33.75 -32.84 21.09
CA SER A 575 -34.35 -32.15 22.23
C SER A 575 -33.28 -31.72 23.23
N VAL A 576 -33.64 -30.78 24.09
CA VAL A 576 -32.83 -30.39 25.26
C VAL A 576 -33.42 -31.08 26.50
N PRO A 577 -32.79 -32.14 27.05
CA PRO A 577 -33.33 -32.88 28.19
C PRO A 577 -33.70 -32.01 29.39
N GLU A 578 -32.90 -30.97 29.65
CA GLU A 578 -33.05 -30.05 30.78
C GLU A 578 -34.35 -29.23 30.69
N SER A 579 -34.82 -28.92 29.49
CA SER A 579 -36.02 -28.11 29.26
C SER A 579 -37.18 -28.88 28.61
N LYS A 580 -36.92 -30.12 28.16
CA LYS A 580 -37.83 -30.97 27.37
C LYS A 580 -38.33 -30.30 26.08
N LYS A 581 -37.65 -29.26 25.60
CA LYS A 581 -38.00 -28.57 24.36
C LYS A 581 -37.38 -29.30 23.16
N GLN A 582 -38.17 -29.46 22.11
CA GLN A 582 -37.69 -29.95 20.82
C GLN A 582 -36.97 -28.83 20.06
N ILE A 583 -35.76 -29.11 19.59
CA ILE A 583 -34.88 -28.12 18.91
C ILE A 583 -34.68 -28.45 17.43
N ILE A 584 -34.79 -29.73 17.06
CA ILE A 584 -34.76 -30.19 15.67
C ILE A 584 -35.89 -31.20 15.48
N SER A 585 -36.67 -31.03 14.41
CA SER A 585 -37.73 -31.95 13.99
C SER A 585 -37.57 -32.33 12.52
N GLY A 586 -38.22 -33.43 12.10
CA GLY A 586 -38.21 -33.86 10.71
C GLY A 586 -36.82 -34.21 10.17
N GLY A 587 -35.89 -34.59 11.05
CA GLY A 587 -34.51 -34.87 10.68
C GLY A 587 -34.40 -36.18 9.92
N CYS A 588 -33.56 -36.22 8.89
CA CYS A 588 -33.21 -37.46 8.19
C CYS A 588 -31.80 -37.38 7.65
N VAL A 589 -31.00 -38.41 7.92
CA VAL A 589 -29.72 -38.66 7.25
C VAL A 589 -29.89 -39.85 6.31
N GLU A 590 -29.53 -39.69 5.05
CA GLU A 590 -29.39 -40.82 4.12
C GLU A 590 -27.95 -41.30 4.09
N LEU A 591 -27.77 -42.62 4.18
CA LEU A 591 -26.48 -43.28 4.07
C LEU A 591 -26.41 -44.11 2.79
N HIS A 592 -25.22 -44.28 2.23
CA HIS A 592 -24.95 -45.30 1.22
C HIS A 592 -24.89 -46.69 1.86
N GLU A 593 -25.50 -47.68 1.20
CA GLU A 593 -25.51 -49.08 1.65
C GLU A 593 -24.10 -49.70 1.67
N ALA A 594 -23.28 -49.36 0.67
CA ALA A 594 -21.86 -49.62 0.59
C ALA A 594 -21.12 -48.33 0.19
N VAL A 595 -19.83 -48.23 0.54
CA VAL A 595 -18.99 -47.10 0.11
C VAL A 595 -18.97 -47.09 -1.43
N PRO A 596 -19.41 -46.00 -2.09
CA PRO A 596 -19.43 -45.92 -3.55
C PRO A 596 -18.02 -46.16 -4.11
N ALA A 597 -17.90 -47.00 -5.14
CA ALA A 597 -16.66 -47.09 -5.91
C ALA A 597 -16.40 -45.72 -6.56
N SER A 598 -15.18 -45.20 -6.43
CA SER A 598 -14.79 -43.96 -7.10
C SER A 598 -15.10 -44.09 -8.60
N PRO A 599 -15.71 -43.10 -9.27
CA PRO A 599 -16.08 -43.24 -10.67
C PRO A 599 -14.82 -43.46 -11.52
N ALA A 600 -14.62 -44.70 -11.96
CA ALA A 600 -13.66 -45.00 -13.01
C ALA A 600 -14.25 -44.46 -14.31
N ALA A 601 -13.64 -43.40 -14.85
CA ALA A 601 -14.01 -42.87 -16.15
C ALA A 601 -13.87 -43.97 -17.21
N SER A 602 -15.00 -44.47 -17.71
CA SER A 602 -15.10 -45.34 -18.87
C SER A 602 -16.11 -44.75 -19.86
N PRO A 603 -15.90 -44.94 -21.17
CA PRO A 603 -16.42 -44.05 -22.20
C PRO A 603 -17.74 -44.56 -22.79
N GLU A 604 -18.72 -43.67 -22.93
CA GLU A 604 -19.94 -43.93 -23.71
C GLU A 604 -20.14 -42.92 -24.86
N PRO A 605 -20.88 -43.31 -25.92
CA PRO A 605 -20.63 -42.90 -27.30
C PRO A 605 -21.36 -41.63 -27.71
N MET A 606 -20.70 -40.82 -28.54
CA MET A 606 -21.26 -39.55 -29.07
C MET A 606 -22.15 -39.76 -30.31
N PRO A 607 -23.26 -39.01 -30.44
CA PRO A 607 -24.08 -38.97 -31.65
C PRO A 607 -23.40 -38.19 -32.80
N ALA A 608 -23.97 -38.33 -34.00
CA ALA A 608 -23.40 -37.92 -35.28
C ALA A 608 -23.10 -36.41 -35.41
N VAL A 609 -22.02 -36.13 -36.12
CA VAL A 609 -21.46 -34.81 -36.43
C VAL A 609 -22.21 -34.26 -37.64
N ASP A 610 -23.03 -33.24 -37.44
CA ASP A 610 -23.34 -32.17 -38.39
C ASP A 610 -24.07 -31.10 -37.57
N ASP A 611 -23.50 -29.88 -37.52
CA ASP A 611 -23.87 -28.70 -36.69
C ASP A 611 -23.12 -28.48 -35.36
N VAL A 612 -21.78 -28.65 -35.37
CA VAL A 612 -20.93 -28.01 -34.34
C VAL A 612 -20.47 -26.65 -34.86
N GLU A 613 -20.86 -25.57 -34.19
CA GLU A 613 -20.36 -24.22 -34.45
C GLU A 613 -18.87 -24.16 -34.04
N LEU A 614 -17.97 -24.04 -35.03
CA LEU A 614 -16.52 -24.13 -34.81
C LEU A 614 -15.92 -22.74 -34.57
N LYS A 615 -15.10 -22.61 -33.53
CA LYS A 615 -14.39 -21.35 -33.24
C LYS A 615 -13.41 -20.99 -34.35
N THR A 616 -12.91 -21.99 -35.07
CA THR A 616 -12.04 -21.80 -36.23
C THR A 616 -12.73 -21.17 -37.43
N ASP A 617 -14.06 -21.21 -37.54
CA ASP A 617 -14.77 -20.54 -38.64
C ASP A 617 -14.50 -19.01 -38.62
N LEU A 618 -14.42 -18.40 -37.42
CA LEU A 618 -14.03 -16.99 -37.24
C LEU A 618 -12.57 -16.71 -37.61
N VAL A 619 -11.68 -17.67 -37.33
CA VAL A 619 -10.26 -17.56 -37.66
C VAL A 619 -10.06 -17.52 -39.17
N PHE A 620 -10.69 -18.45 -39.91
CA PHE A 620 -10.55 -18.51 -41.36
C PHE A 620 -11.28 -17.36 -42.07
N ALA A 621 -12.38 -16.85 -41.52
CA ALA A 621 -13.00 -15.60 -41.99
C ALA A 621 -12.04 -14.40 -41.87
N GLY A 622 -11.33 -14.27 -40.75
CA GLY A 622 -10.31 -13.23 -40.56
C GLY A 622 -9.09 -13.40 -41.48
N MET A 623 -8.69 -14.63 -41.77
CA MET A 623 -7.63 -14.92 -42.74
C MET A 623 -8.07 -14.57 -44.17
N ALA A 624 -9.32 -14.84 -44.55
CA ALA A 624 -9.87 -14.50 -45.86
C ALA A 624 -9.81 -12.98 -46.11
N ALA A 625 -10.32 -12.18 -45.16
CA ALA A 625 -10.29 -10.72 -45.25
C ALA A 625 -8.86 -10.16 -45.39
N ARG A 626 -7.90 -10.72 -44.65
CA ARG A 626 -6.50 -10.27 -44.70
C ARG A 626 -5.79 -10.64 -46.01
N VAL A 627 -6.17 -11.76 -46.65
CA VAL A 627 -5.66 -12.14 -47.97
C VAL A 627 -6.19 -11.18 -49.04
N GLU A 628 -7.46 -10.77 -48.95
CA GLU A 628 -8.05 -9.76 -49.84
C GLU A 628 -7.36 -8.38 -49.70
N ASP A 629 -7.09 -7.94 -48.47
CA ASP A 629 -6.41 -6.66 -48.19
C ASP A 629 -4.90 -6.65 -48.53
N MET A 630 -4.30 -7.80 -48.83
CA MET A 630 -2.85 -7.95 -49.07
C MET A 630 -2.51 -8.80 -50.31
N PRO A 631 -2.86 -8.35 -51.54
CA PRO A 631 -2.68 -9.16 -52.77
C PRO A 631 -1.22 -9.51 -53.09
N HIS A 632 -0.26 -8.73 -52.57
CA HIS A 632 1.18 -8.99 -52.74
C HIS A 632 1.71 -10.14 -51.86
N LEU A 633 0.89 -10.70 -50.97
CA LEU A 633 1.29 -11.76 -50.07
C LEU A 633 1.37 -13.12 -50.77
N ALA A 634 0.43 -13.41 -51.67
CA ALA A 634 0.42 -14.64 -52.46
C ALA A 634 1.69 -14.77 -53.32
N SER A 635 2.15 -13.67 -53.91
CA SER A 635 3.38 -13.64 -54.72
C SER A 635 4.67 -13.89 -53.92
N LYS A 636 4.67 -13.65 -52.59
CA LYS A 636 5.81 -13.95 -51.69
C LYS A 636 5.82 -15.38 -51.15
N VAL A 637 4.65 -15.94 -50.87
CA VAL A 637 4.52 -17.25 -50.20
C VAL A 637 4.42 -18.41 -51.19
N LYS A 638 3.69 -18.24 -52.30
CA LYS A 638 3.55 -19.19 -53.43
C LYS A 638 3.29 -20.65 -53.00
N ALA A 639 2.41 -20.87 -52.02
CA ALA A 639 2.14 -22.19 -51.46
C ALA A 639 0.67 -22.38 -51.06
N VAL A 640 0.24 -23.64 -51.04
CA VAL A 640 -1.11 -24.06 -50.59
C VAL A 640 -1.00 -24.75 -49.22
N TYR A 641 -1.80 -24.31 -48.26
CA TYR A 641 -1.91 -24.89 -46.92
C TYR A 641 -3.30 -25.51 -46.73
N GLU A 642 -3.35 -26.73 -46.21
CA GLU A 642 -4.60 -27.40 -45.82
C GLU A 642 -4.63 -27.54 -44.29
N TYR A 643 -5.76 -27.24 -43.66
CA TYR A 643 -5.98 -27.31 -42.22
C TYR A 643 -7.10 -28.29 -41.93
N ASN A 644 -6.76 -29.39 -41.26
CA ASN A 644 -7.68 -30.42 -40.78
C ASN A 644 -7.99 -30.13 -39.32
N ILE A 645 -9.19 -29.62 -39.05
CA ILE A 645 -9.66 -29.23 -37.73
C ILE A 645 -10.30 -30.43 -37.05
N LEU A 646 -9.88 -30.69 -35.82
CA LEU A 646 -10.42 -31.74 -34.95
C LEU A 646 -11.31 -31.13 -33.86
N VAL A 647 -12.32 -31.88 -33.41
CA VAL A 647 -13.03 -31.59 -32.16
C VAL A 647 -13.04 -32.87 -31.34
N LYS A 648 -12.40 -32.83 -30.16
CA LYS A 648 -12.23 -34.00 -29.28
C LYS A 648 -11.56 -35.17 -30.01
N GLY A 649 -10.55 -34.90 -30.84
CA GLY A 649 -9.78 -35.89 -31.58
C GLY A 649 -10.41 -36.42 -32.87
N LYS A 650 -11.64 -36.00 -33.22
CA LYS A 650 -12.34 -36.42 -34.45
C LYS A 650 -12.31 -35.31 -35.50
N PRO A 651 -12.11 -35.61 -36.81
CA PRO A 651 -12.20 -34.60 -37.86
C PRO A 651 -13.57 -33.90 -37.88
N ALA A 652 -13.55 -32.58 -37.84
CA ALA A 652 -14.74 -31.73 -37.79
C ALA A 652 -14.85 -30.80 -39.01
N ALA A 653 -13.73 -30.29 -39.53
CA ALA A 653 -13.72 -29.48 -40.76
C ALA A 653 -12.37 -29.53 -41.47
N VAL A 654 -12.36 -29.20 -42.77
CA VAL A 654 -11.15 -28.97 -43.56
C VAL A 654 -11.22 -27.56 -44.14
N TRP A 655 -10.11 -26.83 -44.08
CA TRP A 655 -9.96 -25.48 -44.64
C TRP A 655 -8.71 -25.40 -45.50
N THR A 656 -8.77 -24.65 -46.60
CA THR A 656 -7.63 -24.41 -47.49
C THR A 656 -7.29 -22.93 -47.56
N LEU A 657 -6.01 -22.61 -47.40
CA LEU A 657 -5.39 -21.33 -47.71
C LEU A 657 -4.50 -21.52 -48.95
N ASP A 658 -4.98 -21.09 -50.11
CA ASP A 658 -4.26 -21.14 -51.37
C ASP A 658 -3.59 -19.80 -51.64
N LEU A 659 -2.27 -19.73 -51.45
CA LEU A 659 -1.45 -18.55 -51.78
C LEU A 659 -0.55 -18.81 -52.99
N LYS A 660 -0.89 -19.80 -53.84
CA LYS A 660 -0.09 -20.14 -55.03
C LYS A 660 -0.48 -19.30 -56.25
N ASN A 661 -1.74 -18.89 -56.34
CA ASN A 661 -2.27 -18.03 -57.41
C ASN A 661 -2.24 -16.55 -56.98
N GLU A 662 -2.11 -15.62 -57.94
CA GLU A 662 -1.76 -14.20 -57.67
C GLU A 662 -2.70 -13.45 -56.72
N GLN A 663 -3.96 -13.86 -56.58
CA GLN A 663 -4.94 -13.19 -55.71
C GLN A 663 -5.01 -13.79 -54.29
N GLY A 664 -4.55 -15.03 -54.09
CA GLY A 664 -4.74 -15.77 -52.83
C GLY A 664 -6.21 -16.08 -52.51
N ALA A 665 -6.50 -17.18 -51.82
CA ALA A 665 -7.87 -17.51 -51.40
C ALA A 665 -7.90 -18.35 -50.12
N VAL A 666 -8.94 -18.15 -49.31
CA VAL A 666 -9.27 -19.01 -48.15
C VAL A 666 -10.68 -19.57 -48.34
N TYR A 667 -10.84 -20.88 -48.24
CA TYR A 667 -12.16 -21.53 -48.39
C TYR A 667 -12.26 -22.85 -47.62
N LYS A 668 -13.48 -23.24 -47.28
CA LYS A 668 -13.78 -24.53 -46.62
C LYS A 668 -13.71 -25.66 -47.65
N GLY A 669 -13.08 -26.77 -47.29
CA GLY A 669 -12.80 -27.94 -48.13
C GLY A 669 -11.32 -28.07 -48.53
N SER A 670 -10.96 -29.24 -49.06
CA SER A 670 -9.62 -29.54 -49.57
C SER A 670 -9.25 -28.69 -50.81
N PRO A 671 -7.96 -28.57 -51.16
CA PRO A 671 -7.52 -27.76 -52.29
C PRO A 671 -8.22 -28.12 -53.61
N LYS A 672 -8.80 -27.11 -54.27
CA LYS A 672 -9.55 -27.28 -55.52
C LYS A 672 -8.66 -27.75 -56.69
N THR A 673 -7.37 -27.43 -56.69
CA THR A 673 -6.40 -27.85 -57.71
C THR A 673 -5.01 -28.17 -57.10
N GLY A 674 -4.41 -29.30 -57.49
CA GLY A 674 -3.08 -29.74 -56.99
C GLY A 674 -3.09 -30.34 -55.57
N LYS A 675 -1.89 -30.63 -55.03
CA LYS A 675 -1.71 -31.13 -53.64
C LYS A 675 -1.23 -30.00 -52.72
N ALA A 676 -1.71 -29.96 -51.48
CA ALA A 676 -1.23 -29.03 -50.46
C ALA A 676 0.27 -29.16 -50.22
N ASN A 677 0.96 -28.03 -50.11
CA ASN A 677 2.39 -27.97 -49.79
C ASN A 677 2.66 -28.23 -48.30
N CYS A 678 1.68 -27.92 -47.46
CA CYS A 678 1.73 -28.10 -46.01
C CYS A 678 0.32 -28.43 -45.48
N ILE A 679 0.18 -29.55 -44.79
CA ILE A 679 -1.06 -30.00 -44.17
C ILE A 679 -0.90 -29.89 -42.67
N ILE A 680 -1.81 -29.16 -42.03
CA ILE A 680 -1.83 -28.85 -40.60
C ILE A 680 -3.03 -29.58 -40.00
N THR A 681 -2.84 -30.33 -38.91
CA THR A 681 -3.93 -31.00 -38.19
C THR A 681 -3.89 -30.59 -36.72
N ILE A 682 -5.00 -30.07 -36.21
CA ILE A 682 -5.06 -29.39 -34.92
C ILE A 682 -6.50 -29.35 -34.38
N GLU A 683 -6.69 -29.36 -33.06
CA GLU A 683 -8.00 -29.20 -32.42
C GLU A 683 -8.57 -27.78 -32.62
N ASP A 684 -9.89 -27.63 -32.70
CA ASP A 684 -10.60 -26.36 -32.92
C ASP A 684 -10.18 -25.29 -31.89
N ASP A 685 -10.21 -25.67 -30.61
CA ASP A 685 -9.76 -24.80 -29.51
C ASP A 685 -8.28 -24.46 -29.63
N ASP A 686 -7.43 -25.41 -30.05
CA ASP A 686 -6.00 -25.20 -30.17
C ASP A 686 -5.65 -24.31 -31.36
N MET A 687 -6.37 -24.44 -32.48
CA MET A 687 -6.21 -23.58 -33.64
C MET A 687 -6.70 -22.16 -33.35
N PHE A 688 -7.83 -22.02 -32.66
CA PHE A 688 -8.31 -20.72 -32.19
C PHE A 688 -7.29 -20.07 -31.23
N ASN A 689 -6.86 -20.80 -30.20
CA ASN A 689 -5.85 -20.35 -29.24
C ASN A 689 -4.52 -20.03 -29.94
N MET A 690 -4.14 -20.75 -30.99
CA MET A 690 -2.95 -20.44 -31.79
C MET A 690 -3.13 -19.16 -32.61
N ALA A 691 -4.28 -18.96 -33.24
CA ALA A 691 -4.59 -17.77 -34.02
C ALA A 691 -4.67 -16.49 -33.16
N VAL A 692 -5.13 -16.60 -31.92
CA VAL A 692 -5.16 -15.47 -30.95
C VAL A 692 -3.88 -15.38 -30.11
N GLY A 693 -2.86 -16.19 -30.39
CA GLY A 693 -1.53 -16.12 -29.77
C GLY A 693 -1.43 -16.71 -28.35
N GLN A 694 -2.45 -17.41 -27.87
CA GLN A 694 -2.51 -18.10 -26.59
C GLN A 694 -1.85 -19.49 -26.60
N LEU A 695 -1.73 -20.12 -27.76
CA LEU A 695 -1.00 -21.38 -27.95
C LEU A 695 0.17 -21.15 -28.90
N ASP A 696 1.39 -21.32 -28.40
CA ASP A 696 2.60 -21.21 -29.23
C ASP A 696 2.65 -22.35 -30.27
N PRO A 697 2.75 -22.06 -31.59
CA PRO A 697 2.74 -23.08 -32.63
C PRO A 697 3.88 -24.10 -32.50
N GLN A 698 5.06 -23.65 -32.04
CA GLN A 698 6.23 -24.53 -31.91
C GLN A 698 6.04 -25.49 -30.72
N ARG A 699 5.50 -25.01 -29.60
CA ARG A 699 5.12 -25.83 -28.44
C ARG A 699 3.95 -26.76 -28.76
N ALA A 700 2.95 -26.31 -29.50
CA ALA A 700 1.85 -27.16 -29.97
C ALA A 700 2.39 -28.30 -30.85
N PHE A 701 3.35 -28.01 -31.72
CA PHE A 701 4.00 -29.02 -32.56
C PHE A 701 4.84 -30.00 -31.75
N MET A 702 5.69 -29.50 -30.83
CA MET A 702 6.54 -30.37 -29.99
C MET A 702 5.75 -31.24 -29.00
N THR A 703 4.56 -30.80 -28.59
CA THR A 703 3.67 -31.58 -27.70
C THR A 703 2.69 -32.49 -28.45
N GLY A 704 2.76 -32.51 -29.80
CA GLY A 704 1.91 -33.35 -30.65
C GLY A 704 0.47 -32.85 -30.82
N ARG A 705 0.12 -31.69 -30.23
CA ARG A 705 -1.19 -31.01 -30.33
C ARG A 705 -1.42 -30.35 -31.70
N LEU A 706 -0.33 -29.97 -32.37
CA LEU A 706 -0.30 -29.53 -33.76
C LEU A 706 0.53 -30.54 -34.57
N LYS A 707 -0.05 -31.15 -35.59
CA LYS A 707 0.68 -32.03 -36.51
C LYS A 707 0.82 -31.35 -37.86
N VAL A 708 2.03 -31.37 -38.40
CA VAL A 708 2.31 -30.76 -39.71
C VAL A 708 2.96 -31.79 -40.62
N LYS A 709 2.41 -31.95 -41.83
CA LYS A 709 2.88 -32.86 -42.87
C LYS A 709 3.15 -32.05 -44.14
N GLY A 710 4.38 -32.10 -44.66
CA GLY A 710 4.79 -31.31 -45.83
C GLY A 710 5.98 -30.40 -45.53
N ASN A 711 6.11 -29.29 -46.25
CA ASN A 711 7.27 -28.41 -46.14
C ASN A 711 7.18 -27.50 -44.89
N LEU A 712 7.86 -27.92 -43.81
CA LEU A 712 7.86 -27.24 -42.50
C LEU A 712 8.45 -25.82 -42.52
N MET A 713 9.34 -25.49 -43.47
CA MET A 713 9.92 -24.13 -43.57
C MET A 713 8.88 -23.09 -43.97
N LEU A 714 7.78 -23.52 -44.61
CA LEU A 714 6.67 -22.63 -44.98
C LEU A 714 5.88 -22.14 -43.76
N MET A 715 5.90 -22.88 -42.63
CA MET A 715 5.25 -22.45 -41.38
C MET A 715 5.85 -21.16 -40.81
N GLN A 716 7.14 -20.89 -41.06
CA GLN A 716 7.79 -19.66 -40.60
C GLN A 716 7.28 -18.42 -41.35
N LYS A 717 6.84 -18.58 -42.61
CA LYS A 717 6.34 -17.50 -43.46
C LYS A 717 4.90 -17.09 -43.11
N LEU A 718 4.12 -17.97 -42.49
CA LEU A 718 2.75 -17.69 -42.02
C LEU A 718 2.69 -16.71 -40.85
N ARG A 719 3.81 -16.49 -40.12
CA ARG A 719 3.86 -15.65 -38.91
C ARG A 719 3.53 -14.18 -39.17
N GLU A 720 3.73 -13.69 -40.39
CA GLU A 720 3.39 -12.30 -40.76
C GLU A 720 1.89 -12.07 -40.95
N LEU A 721 1.12 -13.12 -41.26
CA LEU A 721 -0.33 -13.06 -41.48
C LEU A 721 -1.16 -12.95 -40.19
N LEU A 722 -0.58 -13.28 -39.04
CA LEU A 722 -1.27 -13.40 -37.75
C LEU A 722 -1.11 -12.16 -36.84
N LYS A 723 -0.56 -11.04 -37.34
CA LYS A 723 -0.39 -9.79 -36.57
C LYS A 723 -1.48 -8.75 -36.90
N PRO A 724 -2.07 -8.06 -35.91
CA PRO A 724 -2.96 -6.92 -36.16
C PRO A 724 -2.18 -5.66 -36.62
N PRO A 725 -2.79 -4.74 -37.39
CA PRO A 725 -2.10 -3.56 -37.94
C PRO A 725 -1.87 -2.47 -36.88
N SER A 726 -0.79 -1.70 -37.04
CA SER A 726 -0.41 -0.56 -36.19
C SER A 726 -0.71 0.79 -36.87
N ASP A 727 -1.44 1.64 -36.14
CA ASP A 727 -1.69 3.09 -36.23
C ASP A 727 -2.45 3.73 -37.42
N PRO A 728 -3.46 4.60 -37.16
CA PRO A 728 -3.95 5.59 -38.11
C PRO A 728 -3.23 6.95 -37.98
N VAL A 729 -2.91 7.53 -39.14
CA VAL A 729 -2.34 8.87 -39.38
C VAL A 729 -3.28 9.99 -38.92
N PRO A 730 -2.81 11.11 -38.33
CA PRO A 730 -3.67 12.22 -37.94
C PRO A 730 -4.03 13.15 -39.12
N PRO A 731 -5.26 13.69 -39.20
CA PRO A 731 -5.64 14.61 -40.28
C PRO A 731 -5.24 16.07 -40.00
N LYS A 732 -4.82 16.75 -41.07
CA LYS A 732 -4.63 18.21 -41.16
C LYS A 732 -5.97 18.93 -40.98
N GLN A 733 -5.99 20.02 -40.21
CA GLN A 733 -7.12 20.97 -40.21
C GLN A 733 -6.76 22.26 -40.96
N ALA A 734 -7.68 22.65 -41.84
CA ALA A 734 -7.67 23.84 -42.67
C ALA A 734 -8.39 25.02 -41.97
N ALA A 735 -8.21 26.21 -42.54
CA ALA A 735 -8.53 27.51 -41.96
C ALA A 735 -9.95 28.05 -42.23
N GLN A 736 -10.30 29.10 -41.44
CA GLN A 736 -11.27 30.22 -41.63
C GLN A 736 -12.77 29.99 -41.31
N PRO A 737 -13.60 31.05 -41.04
CA PRO A 737 -13.36 32.52 -41.02
C PRO A 737 -13.92 33.29 -39.77
N ALA A 738 -13.68 34.61 -39.74
CA ALA A 738 -13.99 35.58 -38.68
C ALA A 738 -15.29 36.39 -38.89
N ALA A 739 -15.88 36.90 -37.78
CA ALA A 739 -16.57 38.20 -37.54
C ALA A 739 -17.70 38.06 -36.47
N PRO A 740 -18.19 39.13 -35.78
CA PRO A 740 -17.84 40.55 -35.80
C PRO A 740 -17.52 41.18 -34.42
N ALA A 741 -17.06 42.43 -34.45
CA ALA A 741 -16.59 43.24 -33.33
C ALA A 741 -17.60 43.46 -32.19
N GLN A 742 -17.13 43.27 -30.94
CA GLN A 742 -17.79 43.72 -29.72
C GLN A 742 -16.87 44.67 -28.94
N GLN A 743 -17.46 45.73 -28.39
CA GLN A 743 -16.83 46.84 -27.70
C GLN A 743 -15.85 46.37 -26.61
N GLN A 744 -14.59 46.81 -26.70
CA GLN A 744 -13.54 46.48 -25.74
C GLN A 744 -13.84 47.10 -24.37
N GLN A 745 -14.09 46.25 -23.36
CA GLN A 745 -13.98 46.63 -21.96
C GLN A 745 -12.56 47.15 -21.66
N PRO A 746 -12.40 48.20 -20.83
CA PRO A 746 -11.09 48.74 -20.47
C PRO A 746 -10.23 47.67 -19.80
N LEU A 747 -8.95 47.59 -20.18
CA LEU A 747 -7.99 46.64 -19.62
C LEU A 747 -7.64 47.05 -18.19
N LYS A 748 -7.51 46.07 -17.29
CA LYS A 748 -7.12 46.31 -15.89
C LYS A 748 -5.71 46.85 -15.80
N SER A 749 -4.84 46.49 -16.75
CA SER A 749 -3.47 47.01 -16.87
C SER A 749 -3.41 48.53 -17.00
N ASP A 750 -4.40 49.17 -17.61
CA ASP A 750 -4.38 50.61 -17.85
C ASP A 750 -4.34 51.42 -16.54
N VAL A 751 -5.10 50.99 -15.54
CA VAL A 751 -5.15 51.63 -14.22
C VAL A 751 -3.81 51.51 -13.49
N ILE A 752 -3.12 50.37 -13.67
CA ILE A 752 -1.82 50.08 -13.05
C ILE A 752 -0.76 51.03 -13.60
N PHE A 753 -0.66 51.17 -14.93
CA PHE A 753 0.35 52.03 -15.54
C PHE A 753 0.08 53.52 -15.31
N SER A 754 -1.18 53.95 -15.23
CA SER A 754 -1.52 55.32 -14.81
C SER A 754 -1.15 55.62 -13.35
N SER A 755 -1.24 54.64 -12.45
CA SER A 755 -0.77 54.76 -11.06
C SER A 755 0.77 54.88 -11.01
N MET A 756 1.45 54.09 -11.85
CA MET A 756 2.90 54.05 -11.95
C MET A 756 3.48 55.36 -12.51
N GLU A 757 2.83 55.96 -13.51
CA GLU A 757 3.18 57.28 -14.06
C GLU A 757 3.14 58.37 -12.98
N LYS A 758 2.09 58.38 -12.14
CA LYS A 758 1.97 59.32 -11.01
C LYS A 758 3.05 59.10 -9.95
N LYS A 759 3.43 57.85 -9.68
CA LYS A 759 4.47 57.51 -8.69
C LYS A 759 5.85 57.97 -9.14
N ILE A 760 6.18 57.81 -10.42
CA ILE A 760 7.44 58.28 -11.00
C ILE A 760 7.50 59.81 -11.02
N ALA A 761 6.41 60.49 -11.36
CA ALA A 761 6.34 61.94 -11.29
C ALA A 761 6.57 62.51 -9.88
N LYS A 762 6.25 61.74 -8.82
CA LYS A 762 6.48 62.12 -7.42
C LYS A 762 7.87 61.77 -6.89
N ASN A 763 8.58 60.82 -7.50
CA ASN A 763 9.89 60.34 -7.07
C ASN A 763 10.91 60.40 -8.24
N PRO A 764 11.42 61.59 -8.60
CA PRO A 764 12.30 61.78 -9.76
C PRO A 764 13.66 61.05 -9.67
N ASP A 765 14.11 60.69 -8.46
CA ASP A 765 15.39 60.00 -8.24
C ASP A 765 15.33 58.49 -8.58
N LEU A 766 14.13 57.94 -8.75
CA LEU A 766 13.88 56.51 -8.98
C LEU A 766 14.49 55.99 -10.29
N ALA A 767 14.54 56.84 -11.32
CA ALA A 767 15.18 56.49 -12.59
C ALA A 767 16.70 56.33 -12.43
N SER A 768 17.31 57.19 -11.61
CA SER A 768 18.76 57.19 -11.41
C SER A 768 19.29 55.93 -10.70
N SER A 769 18.48 55.27 -9.88
CA SER A 769 18.84 54.05 -9.15
C SER A 769 18.57 52.77 -9.95
N VAL A 770 17.48 52.72 -10.73
CA VAL A 770 17.05 51.48 -11.42
C VAL A 770 17.73 51.29 -12.79
N LYS A 771 17.91 52.39 -13.56
CA LYS A 771 18.60 52.43 -14.88
C LYS A 771 18.21 51.30 -15.86
N THR A 772 16.92 50.96 -15.94
CA THR A 772 16.43 49.81 -16.72
C THR A 772 15.18 50.19 -17.53
N VAL A 773 15.08 49.69 -18.76
CA VAL A 773 13.84 49.78 -19.58
C VAL A 773 13.04 48.49 -19.48
N PHE A 774 11.83 48.57 -18.92
CA PHE A 774 10.89 47.45 -18.82
C PHE A 774 9.76 47.59 -19.84
N GLN A 775 9.37 46.49 -20.47
CA GLN A 775 8.23 46.42 -21.39
C GLN A 775 7.24 45.34 -20.95
N TRP A 776 5.95 45.60 -21.06
CA TRP A 776 4.88 44.62 -20.87
C TRP A 776 4.07 44.45 -22.14
N ASP A 777 4.01 43.22 -22.62
CA ASP A 777 3.18 42.74 -23.71
C ASP A 777 1.94 42.08 -23.13
N ILE A 778 0.85 42.85 -23.05
CA ILE A 778 -0.41 42.45 -22.43
C ILE A 778 -1.27 41.73 -23.46
N LYS A 779 -1.66 40.50 -23.13
CA LYS A 779 -2.57 39.67 -23.91
C LYS A 779 -3.97 39.67 -23.33
N LYS A 780 -4.94 39.43 -24.20
CA LYS A 780 -6.30 39.05 -23.84
C LYS A 780 -6.73 37.94 -24.79
N ASP A 781 -7.14 36.81 -24.21
CA ASP A 781 -7.50 35.59 -24.94
C ASP A 781 -6.37 35.10 -25.88
N GLY A 782 -5.12 35.20 -25.40
CA GLY A 782 -3.93 34.76 -26.13
C GLY A 782 -3.44 35.70 -27.24
N GLN A 783 -4.21 36.74 -27.59
CA GLN A 783 -3.82 37.75 -28.57
C GLN A 783 -3.19 38.96 -27.88
N LEU A 784 -2.12 39.52 -28.47
CA LEU A 784 -1.50 40.75 -27.97
C LEU A 784 -2.47 41.93 -28.17
N VAL A 785 -2.92 42.55 -27.08
CA VAL A 785 -3.89 43.65 -27.12
C VAL A 785 -3.28 44.99 -26.76
N LYS A 786 -2.20 45.02 -25.97
CA LYS A 786 -1.56 46.29 -25.56
C LYS A 786 -0.10 46.12 -25.17
N GLN A 787 0.69 47.17 -25.35
CA GLN A 787 2.10 47.21 -24.93
C GLN A 787 2.36 48.47 -24.11
N HIS A 788 2.99 48.32 -22.95
CA HIS A 788 3.40 49.42 -22.08
C HIS A 788 4.91 49.38 -21.86
N THR A 789 5.56 50.54 -21.83
CA THR A 789 6.99 50.68 -21.53
C THR A 789 7.17 51.58 -20.32
N LEU A 790 7.98 51.12 -19.37
CA LEU A 790 8.57 51.93 -18.31
C LEU A 790 10.06 52.11 -18.64
N ASP A 791 10.44 53.33 -19.03
CA ASP A 791 11.82 53.70 -19.26
C ASP A 791 12.38 54.43 -18.04
N LEU A 792 13.14 53.73 -17.20
CA LEU A 792 13.89 54.30 -16.09
C LEU A 792 15.39 54.45 -16.42
N LYS A 793 15.79 54.26 -17.68
CA LYS A 793 17.19 54.27 -18.11
C LYS A 793 17.56 55.57 -18.82
N ASN A 794 16.63 56.09 -19.61
CA ASN A 794 16.85 57.24 -20.47
C ASN A 794 16.03 58.43 -19.95
N GLY A 795 16.69 59.35 -19.22
CA GLY A 795 16.06 60.55 -18.65
C GLY A 795 15.54 60.38 -17.22
N GLN A 796 14.54 61.16 -16.82
CA GLN A 796 13.99 61.22 -15.44
C GLN A 796 12.99 60.09 -15.11
N GLY A 797 12.81 59.12 -15.99
CA GLY A 797 11.81 58.07 -15.83
C GLY A 797 10.50 58.41 -16.54
N ALA A 798 10.01 57.53 -17.41
CA ALA A 798 8.75 57.72 -18.13
C ALA A 798 7.97 56.41 -18.29
N VAL A 799 6.65 56.48 -18.16
CA VAL A 799 5.73 55.40 -18.54
C VAL A 799 4.99 55.85 -19.79
N TYR A 800 4.95 55.01 -20.82
CA TYR A 800 4.21 55.32 -22.04
C TYR A 800 3.69 54.07 -22.74
N LEU A 801 2.73 54.28 -23.64
CA LEU A 801 2.16 53.25 -24.49
C LEU A 801 3.06 52.96 -25.70
N GLY A 802 3.19 51.68 -26.03
CA GLY A 802 4.02 51.18 -27.13
C GLY A 802 5.38 50.65 -26.67
N THR A 803 6.17 50.19 -27.64
CA THR A 803 7.53 49.69 -27.43
C THR A 803 8.52 50.81 -27.09
N PRO A 804 9.70 50.51 -26.52
CA PRO A 804 10.71 51.50 -26.19
C PRO A 804 11.05 52.44 -27.35
N LYS A 805 11.05 53.75 -27.10
CA LYS A 805 11.37 54.77 -28.11
C LYS A 805 12.85 54.77 -28.54
N GLN A 806 13.73 54.25 -27.69
CA GLN A 806 15.17 54.13 -27.95
C GLN A 806 15.67 52.75 -27.53
N GLY A 807 16.34 52.04 -28.44
CA GLY A 807 16.88 50.72 -28.19
C GLY A 807 15.82 49.62 -28.04
N LYS A 808 16.19 48.50 -27.39
CA LYS A 808 15.29 47.41 -27.02
C LYS A 808 15.08 47.41 -25.50
N ALA A 809 13.95 46.89 -25.03
CA ALA A 809 13.71 46.73 -23.61
C ALA A 809 14.79 45.83 -22.99
N ASP A 810 15.28 46.20 -21.82
CA ASP A 810 16.22 45.36 -21.06
C ASP A 810 15.50 44.13 -20.53
N CYS A 811 14.21 44.24 -20.19
CA CYS A 811 13.35 43.14 -19.75
C CYS A 811 11.93 43.32 -20.29
N THR A 812 11.40 42.28 -20.93
CA THR A 812 10.02 42.24 -21.47
C THR A 812 9.22 41.15 -20.79
N PHE A 813 8.04 41.50 -20.28
CA PHE A 813 7.09 40.59 -19.68
C PHE A 813 5.93 40.35 -20.64
N VAL A 814 5.57 39.08 -20.86
CA VAL A 814 4.42 38.68 -21.68
C VAL A 814 3.43 37.93 -20.79
N MET A 815 2.22 38.46 -20.63
CA MET A 815 1.19 37.85 -19.77
C MET A 815 -0.23 38.32 -20.16
N GLU A 816 -1.24 37.62 -19.68
CA GLU A 816 -2.65 38.05 -19.80
C GLU A 816 -2.95 39.23 -18.85
N ASP A 817 -3.89 40.12 -19.23
CA ASP A 817 -4.28 41.33 -18.47
C ASP A 817 -4.63 41.04 -17.00
N ASP A 818 -5.39 39.98 -16.75
CA ASP A 818 -5.78 39.56 -15.39
C ASP A 818 -4.59 39.10 -14.54
N ILE A 819 -3.56 38.52 -15.17
CA ILE A 819 -2.37 38.03 -14.47
C ILE A 819 -1.54 39.20 -13.94
N LEU A 820 -1.39 40.27 -14.72
CA LEU A 820 -0.68 41.47 -14.25
C LEU A 820 -1.41 42.11 -13.06
N HIS A 821 -2.74 42.17 -13.12
CA HIS A 821 -3.56 42.71 -12.04
C HIS A 821 -3.46 41.88 -10.76
N ASP A 822 -3.52 40.55 -10.86
CA ASP A 822 -3.39 39.67 -9.69
C ASP A 822 -1.99 39.72 -9.08
N ILE A 823 -0.94 39.92 -9.89
CA ILE A 823 0.41 40.18 -9.40
C ILE A 823 0.48 41.52 -8.66
N TYR A 824 -0.02 42.59 -9.27
CA TYR A 824 0.03 43.93 -8.68
C TYR A 824 -0.76 44.05 -7.36
N THR A 825 -1.87 43.31 -7.24
CA THR A 825 -2.71 43.29 -6.02
C THR A 825 -2.26 42.28 -4.97
N GLY A 826 -1.15 41.55 -5.21
CA GLY A 826 -0.61 40.55 -4.30
C GLY A 826 -1.40 39.23 -4.23
N LYS A 827 -2.40 39.03 -5.11
CA LYS A 827 -3.18 37.79 -5.20
C LYS A 827 -2.41 36.64 -5.86
N LEU A 828 -1.43 36.97 -6.70
CA LEU A 828 -0.58 36.00 -7.37
C LEU A 828 0.88 36.41 -7.25
N ASP A 829 1.70 35.55 -6.64
CA ASP A 829 3.13 35.76 -6.60
C ASP A 829 3.76 35.78 -8.01
N ALA A 830 4.60 36.77 -8.29
CA ALA A 830 5.21 36.99 -9.61
C ALA A 830 6.16 35.85 -10.00
N GLN A 831 6.91 35.29 -9.05
CA GLN A 831 7.82 34.18 -9.31
C GLN A 831 7.03 32.91 -9.66
N ARG A 832 5.91 32.66 -8.96
CA ARG A 832 4.97 31.58 -9.26
C ARG A 832 4.30 31.75 -10.62
N ALA A 833 3.93 32.97 -11.00
CA ALA A 833 3.38 33.25 -12.32
C ALA A 833 4.38 32.91 -13.45
N PHE A 834 5.67 33.21 -13.25
CA PHE A 834 6.73 32.84 -14.19
C PHE A 834 6.97 31.33 -14.27
N MET A 835 7.15 30.66 -13.12
CA MET A 835 7.43 29.22 -13.05
C MET A 835 6.30 28.35 -13.61
N THR A 836 5.06 28.84 -13.56
CA THR A 836 3.88 28.14 -14.10
C THR A 836 3.58 28.49 -15.56
N GLY A 837 4.41 29.31 -16.21
CA GLY A 837 4.26 29.71 -17.61
C GLY A 837 3.14 30.72 -17.86
N LYS A 838 2.50 31.25 -16.81
CA LYS A 838 1.45 32.28 -16.90
C LYS A 838 2.01 33.68 -17.17
N MET A 839 3.28 33.89 -16.86
CA MET A 839 4.08 35.04 -17.25
C MET A 839 5.35 34.54 -17.93
N LYS A 840 5.72 35.14 -19.06
CA LYS A 840 7.01 34.89 -19.72
C LYS A 840 7.87 36.14 -19.62
N ILE A 841 9.14 35.96 -19.27
CA ILE A 841 10.13 37.04 -19.25
C ILE A 841 11.12 36.78 -20.39
N THR A 842 11.40 37.79 -21.19
CA THR A 842 12.43 37.77 -22.22
C THR A 842 13.36 38.96 -22.04
N GLY A 843 14.67 38.77 -22.24
CA GLY A 843 15.69 39.78 -21.92
C GLY A 843 16.44 39.44 -20.62
N ASN A 844 16.93 40.47 -19.94
CA ASN A 844 17.69 40.34 -18.69
C ASN A 844 16.76 40.02 -17.51
N VAL A 845 16.61 38.73 -17.21
CA VAL A 845 15.75 38.23 -16.12
C VAL A 845 16.18 38.75 -14.73
N LEU A 846 17.47 39.06 -14.51
CA LEU A 846 17.91 39.64 -13.22
C LEU A 846 17.39 41.07 -13.03
N ALA A 847 17.13 41.79 -14.13
CA ALA A 847 16.58 43.14 -14.05
C ALA A 847 15.14 43.16 -13.52
N SER A 848 14.38 42.06 -13.65
CA SER A 848 13.01 41.98 -13.15
C SER A 848 12.90 41.97 -11.62
N GLN A 849 13.99 41.68 -10.88
CA GLN A 849 13.98 41.72 -9.41
C GLN A 849 13.85 43.15 -8.87
N LYS A 850 14.34 44.15 -9.62
CA LYS A 850 14.27 45.58 -9.24
C LYS A 850 12.84 46.16 -9.25
N LEU A 851 11.86 45.40 -9.74
CA LEU A 851 10.45 45.78 -9.77
C LEU A 851 9.76 45.54 -8.41
N GLN A 852 10.27 44.63 -7.59
CA GLN A 852 9.70 44.29 -6.28
C GLN A 852 9.91 45.44 -5.29
N ASP A 853 11.10 46.05 -5.32
CA ASP A 853 11.45 47.22 -4.50
C ASP A 853 10.57 48.45 -4.81
N LEU A 854 9.91 48.49 -5.97
CA LEU A 854 9.01 49.56 -6.38
C LEU A 854 7.60 49.44 -5.80
N TRP A 855 7.23 48.30 -5.18
CA TRP A 855 5.86 47.98 -4.80
C TRP A 855 5.54 48.04 -3.29
N GLU A 856 6.51 48.15 -2.38
CA GLU A 856 6.26 48.24 -0.91
C GLU A 856 5.86 49.68 -0.44
N GLN A 857 5.06 49.78 0.64
CA GLN A 857 4.49 51.03 1.21
C GLN A 857 4.88 51.22 2.70
N ASP A 858 5.21 52.45 3.10
CA ASP A 858 5.51 52.87 4.49
C ASP A 858 4.23 53.08 5.34
N LYS A 859 4.29 52.81 6.65
CA LYS A 859 3.25 53.14 7.66
C LYS A 859 3.87 53.84 8.88
N GLU A 860 3.22 54.91 9.34
CA GLU A 860 3.52 55.69 10.56
C GLU A 860 2.73 55.20 11.80
N GLU A 861 3.25 55.48 13.00
CA GLU A 861 2.82 55.04 14.35
C GLU A 861 1.93 56.05 15.12
N GLU A 862 1.10 55.58 16.06
CA GLU A 862 0.56 56.32 17.23
C GLU A 862 0.16 55.36 18.41
N GLU A 863 0.40 55.77 19.68
CA GLU A 863 0.16 55.04 20.96
C GLU A 863 -1.16 55.40 21.71
N PRO A 864 -1.68 54.51 22.60
CA PRO A 864 -2.22 54.90 23.93
C PRO A 864 -1.93 53.85 25.06
N GLY A 865 -2.03 54.06 26.39
CA GLY A 865 -2.53 55.13 27.27
C GLY A 865 -2.48 54.71 28.78
N GLN A 866 -2.50 55.69 29.69
CA GLN A 866 -2.04 55.66 31.09
C GLN A 866 -2.95 54.98 32.16
N GLU A 867 -4.13 54.46 31.81
CA GLU A 867 -5.18 54.09 32.81
C GLU A 867 -4.97 52.70 33.46
N LEU A 868 -4.24 51.79 32.77
CA LEU A 868 -3.92 50.44 33.24
C LEU A 868 -2.90 50.41 34.40
N ALA A 869 -1.97 51.37 34.40
CA ALA A 869 -0.87 51.45 35.37
C ALA A 869 -1.36 51.62 36.82
N ASP A 870 -2.42 52.40 37.00
CA ASP A 870 -2.97 52.72 38.32
C ASP A 870 -3.78 51.56 38.93
N LEU A 871 -4.37 50.69 38.11
CA LEU A 871 -5.17 49.55 38.55
C LEU A 871 -4.33 48.34 38.96
N VAL A 872 -3.18 48.14 38.30
CA VAL A 872 -2.22 47.09 38.68
C VAL A 872 -1.62 47.38 40.06
N ALA A 873 -1.34 48.65 40.37
CA ALA A 873 -0.82 49.10 41.66
C ALA A 873 -1.82 48.95 42.84
N ALA A 874 -3.14 48.93 42.57
CA ALA A 874 -4.17 48.77 43.60
C ALA A 874 -4.43 47.31 44.00
N SER A 875 -3.97 46.34 43.20
CA SER A 875 -4.19 44.90 43.44
C SER A 875 -3.06 44.21 44.23
N SER A 876 -1.97 44.94 44.50
CA SER A 876 -0.71 44.45 45.09
C SER A 876 -0.57 44.72 46.60
N GLN A 877 -1.63 44.49 47.38
CA GLN A 877 -1.46 44.27 48.83
C GLN A 877 -1.37 42.77 49.11
N GLY A 878 -0.17 42.22 48.94
CA GLY A 878 0.20 40.85 49.30
C GLY A 878 0.99 40.11 48.21
N ASP A 879 2.26 39.81 48.51
CA ASP A 879 3.29 39.16 47.68
C ASP A 879 3.81 39.96 46.48
N ASP A 880 4.76 40.84 46.78
CA ASP A 880 5.48 41.73 45.87
C ASP A 880 6.86 41.15 45.52
N ASP A 881 6.90 40.27 44.52
CA ASP A 881 8.16 39.85 43.86
C ASP A 881 7.96 39.58 42.36
N ARG A 882 6.90 40.13 41.75
CA ARG A 882 6.54 39.90 40.34
C ARG A 882 6.95 41.10 39.47
N PRO A 883 7.84 40.94 38.47
CA PRO A 883 8.28 42.04 37.62
C PRO A 883 7.11 42.65 36.80
N PRO A 884 7.14 43.97 36.49
CA PRO A 884 6.12 44.61 35.64
C PRO A 884 5.99 43.91 34.28
N LEU A 885 4.82 44.01 33.62
CA LEU A 885 4.74 43.51 32.24
C LEU A 885 5.71 44.38 31.43
N PRO A 886 6.50 43.78 30.52
CA PRO A 886 7.31 44.54 29.57
C PRO A 886 6.46 45.59 28.84
N SER A 887 7.07 46.67 28.35
CA SER A 887 6.37 47.71 27.59
C SER A 887 5.82 47.22 26.24
N GLU A 888 6.35 46.11 25.72
CA GLU A 888 5.99 45.53 24.42
C GLU A 888 5.73 44.01 24.55
N PRO A 889 4.82 43.45 23.71
CA PRO A 889 4.58 42.01 23.68
C PRO A 889 5.86 41.21 23.44
N PRO A 890 5.97 39.99 24.01
CA PRO A 890 7.18 39.20 23.85
C PRO A 890 7.32 38.75 22.39
N ASN A 891 8.49 39.02 21.80
CA ASN A 891 8.87 38.56 20.45
C ASN A 891 9.08 37.04 20.44
N THR A 892 7.97 36.30 20.51
CA THR A 892 7.90 34.85 20.65
C THR A 892 7.56 34.23 19.31
N ILE A 893 8.20 33.11 18.99
CA ILE A 893 7.88 32.31 17.80
C ILE A 893 7.21 31.00 18.21
N LYS A 894 6.42 30.36 17.33
CA LYS A 894 5.60 29.21 17.72
C LYS A 894 6.45 28.05 18.26
N SER A 895 7.64 27.85 17.70
CA SER A 895 8.55 26.80 18.14
C SER A 895 9.04 26.97 19.59
N ASP A 896 9.06 28.20 20.14
CA ASP A 896 9.42 28.43 21.55
C ASP A 896 8.50 27.65 22.50
N PHE A 897 7.21 27.54 22.16
CA PHE A 897 6.26 26.77 22.96
C PHE A 897 6.54 25.28 22.91
N ILE A 898 6.94 24.74 21.74
CA ILE A 898 7.34 23.34 21.60
C ILE A 898 8.57 23.06 22.49
N PHE A 899 9.61 23.89 22.41
CA PHE A 899 10.81 23.73 23.24
C PHE A 899 10.50 23.93 24.74
N GLY A 900 9.53 24.77 25.08
CA GLY A 900 9.00 24.89 26.44
C GLY A 900 8.42 23.58 26.97
N ILE A 901 7.58 22.90 26.17
CA ILE A 901 7.03 21.57 26.50
C ILE A 901 8.15 20.55 26.73
N PHE A 902 9.16 20.52 25.84
CA PHE A 902 10.32 19.63 26.01
C PHE A 902 11.08 19.92 27.33
N THR A 903 11.27 21.20 27.66
CA THR A 903 11.98 21.62 28.88
C THR A 903 11.24 21.14 30.13
N GLU A 904 9.91 21.23 30.15
CA GLU A 904 9.09 20.77 31.26
C GLU A 904 9.03 19.24 31.35
N TYR A 905 8.88 18.55 30.21
CA TYR A 905 8.94 17.10 30.15
C TYR A 905 10.28 16.57 30.70
N GLN A 906 11.41 17.17 30.30
CA GLN A 906 12.74 16.81 30.79
C GLN A 906 12.86 16.97 32.32
N LYS A 907 12.28 18.02 32.90
CA LYS A 907 12.29 18.23 34.36
C LYS A 907 11.56 17.10 35.11
N HIS A 908 10.49 16.57 34.53
CA HIS A 908 9.72 15.47 35.11
C HIS A 908 10.31 14.08 34.80
N GLU A 909 11.05 13.92 33.69
CA GLU A 909 11.64 12.65 33.25
C GLU A 909 13.14 12.77 32.89
N PRO A 910 14.02 13.03 33.87
CA PRO A 910 15.44 13.27 33.59
C PRO A 910 16.17 12.05 33.00
N GLN A 911 15.64 10.83 33.19
CA GLN A 911 16.22 9.60 32.62
C GLN A 911 16.34 9.59 31.10
N ILE A 912 15.57 10.44 30.39
CA ILE A 912 15.55 10.45 28.93
C ILE A 912 16.85 10.99 28.32
N ALA A 913 17.62 11.80 29.06
CA ALA A 913 18.96 12.23 28.66
C ALA A 913 19.89 11.03 28.41
N ASN A 914 19.74 9.96 29.20
CA ASN A 914 20.55 8.74 29.06
C ASN A 914 20.27 7.96 27.77
N LEU A 915 19.11 8.16 27.13
CA LEU A 915 18.72 7.48 25.89
C LEU A 915 19.28 8.17 24.64
N VAL A 916 19.41 9.50 24.67
CA VAL A 916 19.75 10.29 23.47
C VAL A 916 21.25 10.64 23.40
N LYS A 917 21.87 11.01 24.53
CA LYS A 917 23.31 11.31 24.67
C LYS A 917 23.87 12.22 23.56
N THR A 918 23.13 13.26 23.18
CA THR A 918 23.46 14.13 22.03
C THR A 918 23.17 15.59 22.38
N ILE A 919 23.99 16.52 21.85
CA ILE A 919 23.75 17.96 21.92
C ILE A 919 23.20 18.44 20.57
N TYR A 920 21.96 18.92 20.55
CA TYR A 920 21.33 19.54 19.38
C TYR A 920 21.32 21.06 19.51
N HIS A 921 21.70 21.75 18.45
CA HIS A 921 21.57 23.20 18.33
C HIS A 921 20.57 23.54 17.23
N TRP A 922 19.44 24.10 17.62
CA TRP A 922 18.37 24.51 16.72
C TRP A 922 18.48 26.00 16.42
N ILE A 923 18.56 26.35 15.14
CA ILE A 923 18.53 27.72 14.63
C ILE A 923 17.19 27.87 13.90
N ILE A 924 16.26 28.59 14.50
CA ILE A 924 14.93 28.75 13.93
C ILE A 924 14.88 30.02 13.11
N LEU A 925 14.38 29.90 11.89
CA LEU A 925 14.19 31.00 10.95
C LEU A 925 12.75 31.50 10.99
N LYS A 926 12.55 32.79 10.73
CA LYS A 926 11.28 33.39 10.34
C LYS A 926 11.56 34.27 9.14
N ASP A 927 10.86 34.03 8.03
CA ASP A 927 11.06 34.72 6.76
C ASP A 927 12.54 34.69 6.28
N GLY A 928 13.18 33.54 6.48
CA GLY A 928 14.58 33.31 6.09
C GLY A 928 15.65 33.98 6.96
N LYS A 929 15.26 34.76 7.98
CA LYS A 929 16.17 35.37 8.96
C LYS A 929 16.14 34.58 10.26
N LYS A 930 17.27 34.51 10.99
CA LYS A 930 17.32 33.85 12.30
C LYS A 930 16.42 34.60 13.28
N ALA A 931 15.36 33.94 13.73
CA ALA A 931 14.41 34.47 14.70
C ALA A 931 14.77 34.06 16.13
N THR A 932 15.15 32.78 16.31
CA THR A 932 15.59 32.30 17.61
C THR A 932 16.54 31.12 17.52
N GLU A 933 17.12 30.71 18.65
CA GLU A 933 17.89 29.48 18.73
C GLU A 933 17.72 28.78 20.08
N TRP A 934 17.84 27.46 20.05
CA TRP A 934 17.69 26.59 21.21
C TRP A 934 18.81 25.55 21.26
N THR A 935 19.25 25.23 22.48
CA THR A 935 20.15 24.10 22.71
C THR A 935 19.42 23.03 23.51
N VAL A 936 19.50 21.80 23.01
CA VAL A 936 19.02 20.59 23.68
C VAL A 936 20.25 19.75 23.98
N ASP A 937 20.83 19.93 25.16
CA ASP A 937 21.95 19.15 25.65
C ASP A 937 21.42 17.94 26.41
N LEU A 938 21.39 16.78 25.76
CA LEU A 938 21.04 15.52 26.40
C LEU A 938 22.27 14.64 26.61
N LYS A 939 23.47 15.20 26.53
CA LYS A 939 24.75 14.48 26.61
C LYS A 939 25.47 14.73 27.92
N THR A 940 25.35 15.94 28.46
CA THR A 940 26.01 16.34 29.71
C THR A 940 25.01 16.36 30.88
N GLY A 941 25.51 16.10 32.10
CA GLY A 941 24.70 16.12 33.32
C GLY A 941 23.44 15.24 33.27
N SER A 942 22.33 15.75 33.79
CA SER A 942 20.98 15.14 33.73
C SER A 942 20.19 15.51 32.46
N GLY A 943 20.86 16.12 31.47
CA GLY A 943 20.22 16.80 30.35
C GLY A 943 19.72 18.21 30.71
N ASP A 944 19.98 19.18 29.84
CA ASP A 944 19.57 20.59 29.97
C ASP A 944 19.04 21.12 28.62
N LEU A 945 17.94 21.88 28.67
CA LEU A 945 17.31 22.51 27.52
C LEU A 945 17.15 23.99 27.79
N TYR A 946 17.73 24.82 26.94
CA TYR A 946 17.71 26.27 27.15
C TYR A 946 17.76 27.04 25.82
N LYS A 947 17.21 28.25 25.86
CA LYS A 947 17.22 29.20 24.75
C LYS A 947 18.62 29.81 24.62
N GLY A 948 19.15 29.84 23.40
CA GLY A 948 20.52 30.27 23.10
C GLY A 948 21.44 29.16 22.56
N PRO A 949 22.66 29.53 22.12
CA PRO A 949 23.62 28.60 21.55
C PRO A 949 24.27 27.69 22.62
N PRO A 950 24.92 26.59 22.21
CA PRO A 950 25.62 25.69 23.13
C PRO A 950 26.66 26.42 24.00
N LYS A 951 26.61 26.22 25.33
CA LYS A 951 27.44 26.92 26.31
C LYS A 951 28.74 26.17 26.53
N GLY A 952 29.83 26.62 25.92
CA GLY A 952 31.18 26.07 26.16
C GLY A 952 31.43 24.65 25.61
N ILE A 953 30.50 24.10 24.82
CA ILE A 953 30.55 22.76 24.21
C ILE A 953 30.08 22.85 22.76
N LYS A 954 30.62 22.01 21.87
CA LYS A 954 30.21 21.98 20.46
C LYS A 954 28.99 21.08 20.28
N ALA A 955 27.99 21.56 19.53
CA ALA A 955 26.85 20.72 19.16
C ALA A 955 27.28 19.54 18.28
N ASP A 956 26.70 18.36 18.55
CA ASP A 956 26.88 17.18 17.71
C ASP A 956 26.07 17.33 16.40
N VAL A 957 24.94 18.05 16.47
CA VAL A 957 24.09 18.39 15.33
C VAL A 957 23.59 19.83 15.44
N THR A 958 23.73 20.60 14.37
CA THR A 958 23.06 21.89 14.20
C THR A 958 21.95 21.75 13.17
N ILE A 959 20.73 22.13 13.54
CA ILE A 959 19.52 22.08 12.71
C ILE A 959 19.09 23.51 12.43
N THR A 960 18.87 23.86 11.17
CA THR A 960 18.33 25.17 10.77
C THR A 960 17.06 24.96 9.96
N ILE A 961 15.96 25.57 10.41
CA ILE A 961 14.62 25.31 9.88
C ILE A 961 13.70 26.50 10.16
N ASP A 962 12.72 26.76 9.30
CA ASP A 962 11.71 27.80 9.52
C ASP A 962 10.74 27.45 10.66
N ASP A 963 10.25 28.45 11.40
CA ASP A 963 9.38 28.28 12.56
C ASP A 963 8.14 27.44 12.25
N GLU A 964 7.45 27.74 11.15
CA GLU A 964 6.27 26.98 10.72
C GLU A 964 6.65 25.54 10.34
N ASP A 965 7.84 25.35 9.77
CA ASP A 965 8.34 24.03 9.41
C ASP A 965 8.73 23.19 10.63
N VAL A 966 9.21 23.80 11.72
CA VAL A 966 9.36 23.11 13.01
C VAL A 966 8.00 22.59 13.48
N ILE A 967 6.96 23.41 13.41
CA ILE A 967 5.62 23.00 13.85
C ILE A 967 5.11 21.83 13.04
N GLN A 968 5.15 21.94 11.70
CA GLN A 968 4.67 20.87 10.84
C GLN A 968 5.50 19.60 11.02
N LEU A 969 6.81 19.72 11.25
CA LEU A 969 7.70 18.59 11.50
C LEU A 969 7.32 17.87 12.80
N MET A 970 7.13 18.62 13.88
CA MET A 970 6.78 18.10 15.20
C MET A 970 5.34 17.53 15.22
N LEU A 971 4.41 18.10 14.47
CA LEU A 971 3.06 17.52 14.33
C LEU A 971 2.99 16.33 13.35
N GLY A 972 4.11 15.91 12.77
CA GLY A 972 4.16 14.80 11.80
C GLY A 972 3.56 15.12 10.44
N LYS A 973 3.27 16.40 10.16
CA LYS A 973 2.68 16.89 8.90
C LYS A 973 3.75 17.22 7.84
N LEU A 974 4.97 17.53 8.26
CA LEU A 974 6.11 17.76 7.37
C LEU A 974 7.08 16.57 7.42
N ASN A 975 7.32 15.96 6.26
CA ASN A 975 8.32 14.91 6.14
C ASN A 975 9.74 15.53 6.22
N PRO A 976 10.60 15.10 7.16
CA PRO A 976 11.94 15.69 7.36
C PRO A 976 12.86 15.50 6.15
N GLN A 977 12.77 14.37 5.44
CA GLN A 977 13.59 14.12 4.25
C GLN A 977 13.20 15.07 3.12
N LYS A 978 11.89 15.28 2.92
CA LYS A 978 11.37 16.24 1.93
C LYS A 978 11.76 17.67 2.27
N ALA A 979 11.66 18.08 3.53
CA ALA A 979 12.08 19.40 4.00
C ALA A 979 13.59 19.62 3.77
N PHE A 980 14.40 18.58 4.04
CA PHE A 980 15.84 18.63 3.80
C PHE A 980 16.19 18.75 2.32
N MET A 981 15.56 17.94 1.46
CA MET A 981 15.76 18.00 0.00
C MET A 981 15.32 19.34 -0.61
N GLN A 982 14.30 19.98 -0.04
CA GLN A 982 13.81 21.29 -0.48
C GLN A 982 14.65 22.46 0.07
N GLY A 983 15.68 22.18 0.87
CA GLY A 983 16.52 23.21 1.51
C GLY A 983 15.84 23.97 2.65
N ARG A 984 14.62 23.56 3.02
CA ARG A 984 13.80 24.12 4.11
C ARG A 984 14.29 23.67 5.49
N LEU A 985 14.91 22.49 5.56
CA LEU A 985 15.62 21.95 6.71
C LEU A 985 17.10 21.80 6.34
N LYS A 986 18.00 22.44 7.07
CA LYS A 986 19.45 22.28 6.90
C LYS A 986 20.01 21.62 8.14
N ILE A 987 20.86 20.62 7.96
CA ILE A 987 21.49 19.88 9.05
C ILE A 987 23.00 19.93 8.84
N ARG A 988 23.74 20.31 9.87
CA ARG A 988 25.21 20.25 9.93
C ARG A 988 25.63 19.39 11.11
N GLY A 989 26.70 18.60 10.96
CA GLY A 989 27.11 17.62 11.95
C GLY A 989 26.60 16.21 11.63
N ASN A 990 26.45 15.35 12.65
CA ASN A 990 26.08 13.96 12.43
C ASN A 990 24.57 13.82 12.18
N ILE A 991 24.18 13.78 10.90
CA ILE A 991 22.79 13.72 10.48
C ILE A 991 22.03 12.50 11.04
N MET A 992 22.71 11.37 11.29
CA MET A 992 22.08 10.17 11.84
C MET A 992 21.54 10.40 13.26
N LEU A 993 22.13 11.33 14.02
CA LEU A 993 21.65 11.65 15.37
C LEU A 993 20.30 12.37 15.37
N THR A 994 19.84 12.92 14.23
CA THR A 994 18.47 13.45 14.13
C THR A 994 17.39 12.38 14.29
N GLN A 995 17.69 11.12 13.99
CA GLN A 995 16.77 10.00 14.22
C GLN A 995 16.51 9.76 15.71
N ARG A 996 17.51 9.97 16.57
CA ARG A 996 17.37 9.85 18.03
C ARG A 996 16.48 10.95 18.61
N PHE A 997 16.59 12.17 18.07
CA PHE A 997 15.68 13.26 18.43
C PHE A 997 14.24 12.96 18.01
N ASN A 998 14.04 12.37 16.82
CA ASN A 998 12.72 11.92 16.41
C ASN A 998 12.17 10.81 17.32
N GLN A 999 13.01 9.86 17.74
CA GLN A 999 12.60 8.83 18.70
C GLN A 999 12.18 9.43 20.05
N LEU A 1000 12.97 10.37 20.58
CA LEU A 1000 12.61 11.17 21.76
C LEU A 1000 11.23 11.82 21.60
N TRP A 1001 11.00 12.47 20.46
CA TRP A 1001 9.73 13.12 20.17
C TRP A 1001 8.55 12.12 20.12
N GLN A 1002 8.74 10.95 19.50
CA GLN A 1002 7.70 9.91 19.47
C GLN A 1002 7.40 9.34 20.86
N GLU A 1003 8.39 9.20 21.73
CA GLU A 1003 8.16 8.76 23.12
C GLU A 1003 7.37 9.80 23.92
N ILE A 1004 7.68 11.10 23.75
CA ILE A 1004 6.91 12.19 24.35
C ILE A 1004 5.44 12.13 23.90
N LEU A 1005 5.18 11.90 22.61
CA LEU A 1005 3.83 11.74 22.06
C LEU A 1005 3.09 10.52 22.62
N LYS A 1006 3.79 9.39 22.80
CA LYS A 1006 3.20 8.13 23.31
C LYS A 1006 2.96 8.12 24.80
N SER A 1007 3.71 8.91 25.57
CA SER A 1007 3.64 8.93 27.03
C SER A 1007 2.23 9.20 27.57
N GLY A 1008 1.36 9.86 26.78
CA GLY A 1008 0.04 10.30 27.21
C GLY A 1008 0.08 11.40 28.28
N ARG A 1009 1.29 11.82 28.71
CA ARG A 1009 1.54 12.79 29.79
C ARG A 1009 1.55 14.24 29.31
N VAL A 1010 1.40 14.47 27.99
CA VAL A 1010 1.46 15.82 27.39
C VAL A 1010 0.09 16.23 26.86
N LEU A 1011 -0.89 16.32 27.77
CA LEU A 1011 -2.23 16.87 27.46
C LEU A 1011 -2.12 18.26 26.83
N GLU A 1012 -1.14 19.05 27.27
CA GLU A 1012 -0.79 20.37 26.76
C GLU A 1012 -0.56 20.38 25.25
N LEU A 1013 0.19 19.44 24.68
CA LEU A 1013 0.44 19.40 23.23
C LEU A 1013 -0.82 19.06 22.44
N LYS A 1014 -1.70 18.21 22.99
CA LYS A 1014 -3.00 17.89 22.37
C LYS A 1014 -3.91 19.12 22.32
N LEU A 1015 -3.90 19.93 23.38
CA LEU A 1015 -4.66 21.18 23.47
C LEU A 1015 -4.04 22.31 22.65
N MET A 1016 -2.72 22.34 22.50
CA MET A 1016 -1.98 23.36 21.76
C MET A 1016 -1.83 23.07 20.27
N SER A 1017 -2.02 21.82 19.82
CA SER A 1017 -1.89 21.45 18.40
C SER A 1017 -2.78 22.28 17.45
N PRO A 1018 -4.05 22.60 17.78
CA PRO A 1018 -4.87 23.49 16.97
C PRO A 1018 -4.30 24.92 16.87
N LEU A 1019 -3.72 25.45 17.95
CA LEU A 1019 -3.07 26.76 18.00
C LEU A 1019 -1.79 26.80 17.16
N LEU A 1020 -0.97 25.75 17.26
CA LEU A 1020 0.29 25.69 16.56
C LEU A 1020 0.07 25.54 15.03
N SER A 1021 -0.98 24.81 14.61
CA SER A 1021 -1.19 24.44 13.20
C SER A 1021 -2.26 25.24 12.44
N ASP A 1022 -2.64 26.41 12.94
CA ASP A 1022 -3.60 27.31 12.29
C ASP A 1022 -3.06 28.01 11.01
N GLY A 1023 -1.76 27.92 10.76
CA GLY A 1023 -1.09 28.54 9.62
C GLY A 1023 -1.04 30.07 9.68
N GLN A 1024 -1.37 30.67 10.83
CA GLN A 1024 -1.29 32.12 11.03
C GLN A 1024 -0.14 32.48 11.96
N PRO A 1025 0.71 33.46 11.60
CA PRO A 1025 1.79 33.89 12.48
C PRO A 1025 1.24 34.55 13.75
N LEU A 1026 2.03 34.50 14.83
CA LEU A 1026 1.78 35.32 16.02
C LEU A 1026 2.06 36.78 15.68
N SER A 1027 1.11 37.65 16.00
CA SER A 1027 1.26 39.09 15.86
C SER A 1027 2.28 39.60 16.90
N PRO A 1028 3.31 40.34 16.48
CA PRO A 1028 4.24 40.99 17.41
C PRO A 1028 3.56 42.09 18.23
N ASP A 1029 2.38 42.55 17.80
CA ASP A 1029 1.69 43.70 18.36
C ASP A 1029 0.58 43.32 19.36
N LEU A 1030 0.34 42.02 19.60
CA LEU A 1030 -0.74 41.53 20.46
C LEU A 1030 -0.22 40.62 21.57
N TRP A 1031 -0.50 40.99 22.81
CA TRP A 1031 -0.22 40.15 23.97
C TRP A 1031 -1.11 38.91 24.03
N SER A 1032 -2.36 39.04 23.59
CA SER A 1032 -3.35 37.96 23.58
C SER A 1032 -2.88 36.76 22.77
N ASP A 1033 -2.19 36.99 21.65
CA ASP A 1033 -1.62 35.94 20.80
C ASP A 1033 -0.70 35.00 21.57
N CYS A 1034 0.08 35.50 22.52
CA CYS A 1034 0.89 34.68 23.41
C CYS A 1034 0.12 34.19 24.64
N ALA A 1035 -0.80 35.01 25.18
CA ALA A 1035 -1.56 34.68 26.37
C ALA A 1035 -2.49 33.47 26.18
N PHE A 1036 -3.07 33.25 24.98
CA PHE A 1036 -3.86 32.05 24.72
C PHE A 1036 -3.06 30.73 24.81
N PHE A 1037 -1.76 30.77 24.54
CA PHE A 1037 -0.88 29.60 24.73
C PHE A 1037 -0.67 29.31 26.22
N LEU A 1038 -0.47 30.35 27.03
CA LEU A 1038 -0.41 30.21 28.51
C LEU A 1038 -1.74 29.73 29.09
N LEU A 1039 -2.86 30.23 28.57
CA LEU A 1039 -4.20 29.80 28.99
C LEU A 1039 -4.43 28.31 28.69
N THR A 1040 -3.97 27.85 27.52
CA THR A 1040 -4.05 26.44 27.11
C THR A 1040 -3.22 25.53 28.01
N LYS A 1041 -2.03 26.00 28.41
CA LYS A 1041 -1.21 25.33 29.43
C LYS A 1041 -1.95 25.21 30.77
N LYS A 1042 -2.57 26.29 31.25
CA LYS A 1042 -3.37 26.26 32.48
C LYS A 1042 -4.55 25.29 32.38
N LEU A 1043 -5.21 25.22 31.22
CA LEU A 1043 -6.27 24.24 30.96
C LEU A 1043 -5.76 22.80 31.02
N ALA A 1044 -4.54 22.53 30.52
CA ALA A 1044 -3.91 21.20 30.62
C ALA A 1044 -3.70 20.74 32.07
N HIS A 1045 -3.49 21.68 33.00
CA HIS A 1045 -3.40 21.39 34.44
C HIS A 1045 -4.77 21.30 35.14
N LEU A 1046 -5.87 21.58 34.44
CA LEU A 1046 -7.24 21.53 34.94
C LEU A 1046 -8.13 20.61 34.08
N PRO A 1047 -7.83 19.31 33.96
CA PRO A 1047 -8.53 18.39 33.06
C PRO A 1047 -10.03 18.26 33.36
N GLU A 1048 -10.45 18.49 34.61
CA GLU A 1048 -11.85 18.43 35.05
C GLU A 1048 -12.67 19.68 34.69
N LEU A 1049 -12.02 20.75 34.20
CA LEU A 1049 -12.73 21.99 33.91
C LEU A 1049 -13.65 21.83 32.69
N ALA A 1050 -13.18 21.19 31.62
CA ALA A 1050 -13.98 20.94 30.42
C ALA A 1050 -15.28 20.17 30.71
N PRO A 1051 -15.24 18.96 31.32
CA PRO A 1051 -16.44 18.18 31.62
C PRO A 1051 -17.38 18.85 32.64
N ARG A 1052 -16.89 19.77 33.47
CA ARG A 1052 -17.70 20.53 34.44
C ARG A 1052 -18.39 21.76 33.82
N VAL A 1053 -17.75 22.42 32.86
CA VAL A 1053 -18.24 23.66 32.27
C VAL A 1053 -19.17 23.40 31.08
N GLN A 1054 -18.79 22.48 30.18
CA GLN A 1054 -19.58 22.04 29.01
C GLN A 1054 -20.13 23.18 28.14
N ALA A 1055 -19.32 24.18 27.84
CA ALA A 1055 -19.73 25.37 27.08
C ALA A 1055 -18.65 25.84 26.10
N VAL A 1056 -19.06 26.57 25.07
CA VAL A 1056 -18.18 27.20 24.07
C VAL A 1056 -18.12 28.70 24.31
N TYR A 1057 -16.90 29.23 24.45
CA TYR A 1057 -16.64 30.65 24.71
C TYR A 1057 -15.94 31.29 23.52
N GLU A 1058 -16.48 32.40 23.02
CA GLU A 1058 -15.79 33.27 22.06
C GLU A 1058 -15.15 34.45 22.80
N TRP A 1059 -13.89 34.73 22.50
CA TRP A 1059 -13.10 35.81 23.08
C TRP A 1059 -12.77 36.82 21.99
N ARG A 1060 -13.44 37.97 22.03
CA ARG A 1060 -13.22 39.11 21.14
C ARG A 1060 -12.19 40.04 21.78
N ILE A 1061 -10.96 39.99 21.29
CA ILE A 1061 -9.88 40.84 21.79
C ILE A 1061 -9.90 42.17 21.05
N LEU A 1062 -9.83 43.26 21.80
CA LEU A 1062 -9.87 44.62 21.30
C LEU A 1062 -8.49 45.29 21.38
N LYS A 1063 -8.17 46.14 20.41
CA LYS A 1063 -7.02 47.05 20.45
C LYS A 1063 -7.47 48.41 19.89
N GLY A 1064 -7.36 49.47 20.68
CA GLY A 1064 -7.86 50.80 20.30
C GLY A 1064 -9.38 50.81 20.04
N GLY A 1065 -10.15 49.97 20.75
CA GLY A 1065 -11.61 49.87 20.58
C GLY A 1065 -12.09 49.08 19.35
N ALA A 1066 -11.20 48.65 18.46
CA ALA A 1066 -11.51 47.78 17.34
C ALA A 1066 -11.17 46.31 17.66
N GLN A 1067 -11.93 45.36 17.09
CA GLN A 1067 -11.61 43.94 17.22
C GLN A 1067 -10.28 43.62 16.53
N ALA A 1068 -9.27 43.29 17.34
CA ALA A 1068 -7.93 42.94 16.89
C ALA A 1068 -7.81 41.43 16.59
N SER A 1069 -8.42 40.57 17.41
CA SER A 1069 -8.46 39.13 17.19
C SER A 1069 -9.72 38.48 17.78
N LEU A 1070 -10.06 37.29 17.30
CA LEU A 1070 -11.17 36.48 17.79
C LEU A 1070 -10.66 35.07 18.06
N TRP A 1071 -10.99 34.54 19.22
CA TRP A 1071 -10.58 33.23 19.68
C TRP A 1071 -11.75 32.44 20.22
N THR A 1072 -11.68 31.12 20.16
CA THR A 1072 -12.66 30.23 20.76
C THR A 1072 -11.99 29.31 21.77
N LEU A 1073 -12.59 29.22 22.96
CA LEU A 1073 -12.33 28.20 23.97
C LEU A 1073 -13.55 27.27 24.01
N ASP A 1074 -13.42 26.11 23.39
CA ASP A 1074 -14.45 25.06 23.37
C ASP A 1074 -14.20 24.11 24.54
N LEU A 1075 -15.07 24.15 25.55
CA LEU A 1075 -15.07 23.22 26.70
C LEU A 1075 -16.23 22.23 26.63
N LYS A 1076 -16.94 22.14 25.51
CA LYS A 1076 -18.13 21.30 25.36
C LYS A 1076 -17.79 19.82 25.18
N ASN A 1077 -16.67 19.51 24.53
CA ASN A 1077 -16.29 18.16 24.15
C ASN A 1077 -14.88 17.79 24.64
N GLY A 1078 -14.74 16.56 25.15
CA GLY A 1078 -13.44 15.98 25.52
C GLY A 1078 -12.69 16.76 26.61
N VAL A 1079 -11.41 17.04 26.37
CA VAL A 1079 -10.50 17.75 27.28
C VAL A 1079 -10.48 19.28 27.05
N GLY A 1080 -11.34 19.76 26.15
CA GLY A 1080 -11.38 21.14 25.67
C GLY A 1080 -10.47 21.41 24.47
N ALA A 1081 -10.62 22.58 23.87
CA ALA A 1081 -9.78 23.08 22.77
C ALA A 1081 -9.73 24.61 22.75
N VAL A 1082 -8.60 25.17 22.34
CA VAL A 1082 -8.44 26.62 22.09
C VAL A 1082 -7.99 26.81 20.65
N TYR A 1083 -8.63 27.71 19.91
CA TYR A 1083 -8.27 28.00 18.51
C TYR A 1083 -8.70 29.41 18.07
N ARG A 1084 -8.09 29.95 17.01
CA ARG A 1084 -8.46 31.24 16.40
C ARG A 1084 -9.78 31.14 15.62
N GLY A 1085 -10.53 32.23 15.61
CA GLY A 1085 -11.82 32.36 14.93
C GLY A 1085 -13.02 32.02 15.82
N GLY A 1086 -14.21 32.10 15.23
CA GLY A 1086 -15.47 31.79 15.92
C GLY A 1086 -15.72 30.30 16.11
N ALA A 1087 -16.77 29.99 16.86
CA ALA A 1087 -17.18 28.62 17.18
C ALA A 1087 -17.46 27.80 15.90
N LYS A 1088 -17.00 26.54 15.88
CA LYS A 1088 -17.09 25.67 14.69
C LYS A 1088 -18.41 24.89 14.62
N ASP A 1089 -18.96 24.50 15.76
CA ASP A 1089 -20.12 23.61 15.89
C ASP A 1089 -21.35 24.32 16.49
N GLY A 1090 -21.74 25.45 15.87
CA GLY A 1090 -22.87 26.29 16.30
C GLY A 1090 -22.45 27.61 16.95
N PRO A 1091 -23.40 28.44 17.41
CA PRO A 1091 -23.09 29.70 18.08
C PRO A 1091 -22.39 29.45 19.43
N ALA A 1092 -21.51 30.37 19.83
CA ALA A 1092 -20.91 30.34 21.15
C ALA A 1092 -21.99 30.48 22.24
N ASP A 1093 -21.82 29.77 23.35
CA ASP A 1093 -22.70 29.86 24.51
C ASP A 1093 -22.48 31.17 25.29
N CYS A 1094 -21.28 31.76 25.16
CA CYS A 1094 -20.88 33.01 25.79
C CYS A 1094 -19.80 33.72 24.97
N THR A 1095 -19.98 35.02 24.68
CA THR A 1095 -18.99 35.85 24.00
C THR A 1095 -18.45 36.89 24.98
N ILE A 1096 -17.13 36.97 25.12
CA ILE A 1096 -16.41 37.81 26.07
C ILE A 1096 -15.56 38.79 25.27
N SER A 1097 -15.78 40.11 25.45
CA SER A 1097 -14.98 41.16 24.81
C SER A 1097 -14.13 41.91 25.85
N MET A 1098 -12.85 42.09 25.59
CA MET A 1098 -11.92 42.87 26.43
C MET A 1098 -10.69 43.33 25.63
N ASP A 1099 -9.99 44.35 26.13
CA ASP A 1099 -8.75 44.84 25.53
C ASP A 1099 -7.58 43.85 25.70
N ASP A 1100 -6.65 43.90 24.74
CA ASP A 1100 -5.50 42.97 24.60
C ASP A 1100 -4.57 42.93 25.84
N ASP A 1101 -4.26 44.10 26.39
CA ASP A 1101 -3.46 44.29 27.59
C ASP A 1101 -4.16 43.72 28.84
N ILE A 1102 -5.45 44.02 29.00
CA ILE A 1102 -6.30 43.49 30.08
C ILE A 1102 -6.34 41.97 30.04
N PHE A 1103 -6.54 41.38 28.86
CA PHE A 1103 -6.56 39.93 28.69
C PHE A 1103 -5.22 39.30 29.12
N ALA A 1104 -4.10 39.89 28.73
CA ALA A 1104 -2.79 39.39 29.13
C ALA A 1104 -2.53 39.52 30.64
N HIS A 1105 -2.93 40.63 31.27
CA HIS A 1105 -2.87 40.77 32.73
C HIS A 1105 -3.74 39.73 33.45
N LEU A 1106 -4.93 39.43 32.91
CA LEU A 1106 -5.84 38.43 33.46
C LEU A 1106 -5.26 37.01 33.36
N VAL A 1107 -4.75 36.62 32.18
CA VAL A 1107 -4.11 35.31 31.99
C VAL A 1107 -2.86 35.15 32.86
N ALA A 1108 -2.07 36.20 33.02
CA ALA A 1108 -0.89 36.22 33.89
C ALA A 1108 -1.24 36.18 35.40
N GLY A 1109 -2.52 36.29 35.77
CA GLY A 1109 -2.96 36.35 37.17
C GLY A 1109 -2.50 37.62 37.90
N ARG A 1110 -2.31 38.72 37.14
CA ARG A 1110 -1.93 40.04 37.66
C ARG A 1110 -3.14 40.85 38.10
N ILE A 1111 -4.30 40.60 37.51
CA ILE A 1111 -5.61 41.09 37.96
C ILE A 1111 -6.50 39.90 38.31
N THR A 1112 -7.34 40.04 39.33
CA THR A 1112 -8.27 38.97 39.71
C THR A 1112 -9.37 38.84 38.66
N PRO A 1113 -9.86 37.62 38.37
CA PRO A 1113 -10.97 37.45 37.44
C PRO A 1113 -12.22 38.24 37.88
N GLN A 1114 -12.50 38.36 39.17
CA GLN A 1114 -13.62 39.15 39.69
C GLN A 1114 -13.49 40.65 39.35
N LEU A 1115 -12.28 41.21 39.47
CA LEU A 1115 -12.04 42.61 39.11
C LEU A 1115 -12.07 42.82 37.59
N ALA A 1116 -11.50 41.89 36.83
CA ALA A 1116 -11.51 41.96 35.36
C ALA A 1116 -12.93 41.93 34.83
N PHE A 1117 -13.71 40.90 35.17
CA PHE A 1117 -15.06 40.70 34.66
C PHE A 1117 -16.09 41.75 35.12
N SER A 1118 -15.81 42.49 36.20
CA SER A 1118 -16.70 43.56 36.67
C SER A 1118 -16.44 44.92 36.04
N LYS A 1119 -15.21 45.20 35.57
CA LYS A 1119 -14.81 46.54 35.11
C LYS A 1119 -14.36 46.63 33.66
N PHE A 1120 -13.75 45.57 33.12
CA PHE A 1120 -13.02 45.62 31.85
C PHE A 1120 -13.53 44.62 30.82
N VAL A 1121 -14.65 43.96 31.11
CA VAL A 1121 -15.20 42.90 30.26
C VAL A 1121 -16.63 43.21 29.90
N LYS A 1122 -16.93 43.08 28.60
CA LYS A 1122 -18.30 43.02 28.11
C LYS A 1122 -18.66 41.56 27.80
N VAL A 1123 -19.65 41.03 28.49
CA VAL A 1123 -20.17 39.66 28.26
C VAL A 1123 -21.47 39.75 27.46
N GLU A 1124 -21.53 39.04 26.33
CA GLU A 1124 -22.71 38.87 25.49
C GLU A 1124 -23.12 37.39 25.56
N GLY A 1125 -24.35 37.09 25.99
CA GLY A 1125 -24.83 35.72 26.21
C GLY A 1125 -25.04 35.37 27.69
N ASN A 1126 -24.78 34.12 28.09
CA ASN A 1126 -25.08 33.64 29.44
C ASN A 1126 -24.02 34.10 30.46
N GLN A 1127 -24.37 35.08 31.28
CA GLN A 1127 -23.46 35.67 32.27
C GLN A 1127 -23.01 34.69 33.36
N ALA A 1128 -23.83 33.69 33.72
CA ALA A 1128 -23.43 32.65 34.67
C ALA A 1128 -22.38 31.67 34.10
N LEU A 1129 -22.23 31.60 32.77
CA LEU A 1129 -21.15 30.84 32.14
C LEU A 1129 -19.82 31.60 32.19
N ALA A 1130 -19.81 32.93 32.20
CA ALA A 1130 -18.59 33.73 32.31
C ALA A 1130 -17.85 33.46 33.64
N ASP A 1131 -18.57 33.28 34.75
CA ASP A 1131 -17.96 32.97 36.04
C ASP A 1131 -17.30 31.59 36.10
N LYS A 1132 -17.79 30.63 35.29
CA LYS A 1132 -17.31 29.24 35.31
C LYS A 1132 -15.89 29.08 34.77
N VAL A 1133 -15.38 30.04 34.00
CA VAL A 1133 -14.00 30.03 33.45
C VAL A 1133 -13.00 30.74 34.36
N HIS A 1134 -13.43 31.39 35.45
CA HIS A 1134 -12.55 32.05 36.41
C HIS A 1134 -11.37 31.20 36.91
N PRO A 1135 -11.51 29.87 37.15
CA PRO A 1135 -10.38 29.04 37.57
C PRO A 1135 -9.18 29.14 36.62
N LEU A 1136 -9.37 29.31 35.30
CA LEU A 1136 -8.26 29.43 34.34
C LEU A 1136 -7.35 30.64 34.58
N PHE A 1137 -7.84 31.65 35.29
CA PHE A 1137 -7.12 32.91 35.49
C PHE A 1137 -6.49 33.03 36.88
N LEU A 1138 -6.63 32.00 37.72
CA LEU A 1138 -5.97 31.95 39.02
C LEU A 1138 -4.46 31.74 38.88
N THR A 1139 -3.71 32.12 39.92
CA THR A 1139 -2.26 31.88 40.01
C THR A 1139 -1.98 30.42 40.32
N GLN A 1140 -0.78 29.94 39.97
CA GLN A 1140 -0.39 28.53 40.16
C GLN A 1140 -0.41 28.08 41.62
N ALA A 1141 -0.20 28.98 42.59
CA ALA A 1141 -0.33 28.66 44.01
C ALA A 1141 -1.80 28.51 44.49
N LYS A 1142 -2.77 28.97 43.68
CA LYS A 1142 -4.22 28.89 43.94
C LYS A 1142 -4.92 27.85 43.07
N LEU A 1143 -4.22 27.29 42.09
CA LEU A 1143 -4.61 26.19 41.21
C LEU A 1143 -4.11 24.88 41.80
#